data_AF-A0A195F953-F1
#
_entry.id   AF-A0A195F953-F1
#
_cell.length_a   1.000
_cell.length_b   1.000
_cell.length_c   1.000
_cell.angle_alpha   90.00
_cell.angle_beta   90.00
_cell.angle_gamma   90.00
#
_symmetry.space_group_name_H-M   'P 1'
#
loop_
_entity.id
_entity.type
_entity.pdbx_description
1 polymer ?
#
loop_
_entity_poly.entity_id
_entity_poly.type
_entity_poly.pdbx_seq_one_letter_code
_entity_poly.pdbx_strand_id
1 'polypeptide(L)'
;MKQRQLVFILCILTNLTALFCVSAYTHKITRVQTLPAYVIASKTALSSTKCGKELQNFRNAVDQRIPWSLKVLDSSGGFESGFLYGNTYWLGSRSQCLDTMNTAPLQIAEYKISNITQYRDLHKEFPPFEVNYFVAHLRHNSTLKHYVNVFNENVISLGLCLPASCTIDELILILETVFHDKITLIDDLYSVDFQLIQVKDLKDDNEWLSSNALLLVGITLAFTFFMIIIGTLYDIFIHQKYMKESATNNGNVKHISKDINTEINLFSYQDNIIGGILICFSVYTNTKEIFRTKLDTGAISALHGVRFLGMCCIIISHTAVYAMDFIDNKIWMWKKQIYHVNNYIVGIRIVSIDFYFLLSGCLVTYIYLMSKMNKGQIESTNCREKLIELFVHIIKRFIRLTPAYMMVLGIFQLSSVWFDKTSQFYVSEKSHETCAKYWWRNLLYINNFFGLDAMIKNLLGDIKILILKFILYIQCMSWSWYIANDMQLYVIAMTLLILSTTYFYTAVTILGALLIGSIILSGYTSYVYGIVPFQTFNERSKEFRDVFYFLPWFRISPYIIGIITGYVLTKTKNNLILKKKIIISCWCLASACYVFVFSLYGRHMSVLATAVYVALYKIFWAIPVALIIIISFIKHGDIITRSLSLKIWVPFSRLTYCAYLLHPVIIRSIYLSRETTVHFEFLFIMVTGVGYIVISYFCSYILSVMVEIPYILLMRMFIQYRIINKYKIFDIKIS
;
A
#
# COMPACT_ATOMS: atom_id res chain seq x y z
N MET A 1 74.07 -30.13 31.13
CA MET A 1 72.91 -29.19 31.16
C MET A 1 72.02 -29.19 29.90
N LYS A 2 72.33 -29.85 28.78
CA LYS A 2 71.55 -29.71 27.53
C LYS A 2 70.36 -30.65 27.33
N GLN A 3 70.30 -31.82 27.99
CA GLN A 3 69.26 -32.82 27.71
C GLN A 3 67.98 -32.63 28.54
N ARG A 4 68.09 -32.21 29.81
CA ARG A 4 66.93 -31.92 30.67
C ARG A 4 66.13 -30.69 30.22
N GLN A 5 66.80 -29.65 29.72
CA GLN A 5 66.12 -28.46 29.19
C GLN A 5 65.38 -28.77 27.88
N LEU A 6 65.93 -29.63 27.01
CA LEU A 6 65.27 -30.03 25.78
C LEU A 6 63.98 -30.84 26.05
N VAL A 7 64.02 -31.76 27.02
CA VAL A 7 62.85 -32.57 27.42
C VAL A 7 61.78 -31.69 28.08
N PHE A 8 62.17 -30.71 28.88
CA PHE A 8 61.22 -29.77 29.51
C PHE A 8 60.54 -28.87 28.48
N ILE A 9 61.29 -28.36 27.49
CA ILE A 9 60.75 -27.57 26.39
C ILE A 9 59.83 -28.42 25.50
N LEU A 10 60.20 -29.68 25.19
CA LEU A 10 59.33 -30.59 24.43
C LEU A 10 58.02 -30.88 25.18
N CYS A 11 58.07 -31.16 26.49
CA CYS A 11 56.87 -31.37 27.30
C CYS A 11 55.96 -30.14 27.37
N ILE A 12 56.53 -28.93 27.41
CA ILE A 12 55.74 -27.68 27.38
C ILE A 12 55.09 -27.51 26.01
N LEU A 13 55.82 -27.74 24.91
CA LEU A 13 55.29 -27.67 23.55
C LEU A 13 54.21 -28.73 23.27
N THR A 14 54.35 -29.96 23.77
CA THR A 14 53.32 -31.01 23.61
C THR A 14 52.06 -30.69 24.43
N ASN A 15 52.22 -30.11 25.63
CA ASN A 15 51.07 -29.72 26.44
C ASN A 15 50.37 -28.47 25.88
N LEU A 16 51.10 -27.48 25.35
CA LEU A 16 50.53 -26.32 24.68
C LEU A 16 49.80 -26.71 23.39
N THR A 17 50.39 -27.58 22.57
CA THR A 17 49.72 -28.09 21.35
C THR A 17 48.48 -28.91 21.69
N ALA A 18 48.51 -29.73 22.74
CA ALA A 18 47.32 -30.41 23.24
C ALA A 18 46.26 -29.42 23.73
N LEU A 19 46.64 -28.36 24.47
CA LEU A 19 45.71 -27.32 24.94
C LEU A 19 45.09 -26.52 23.79
N PHE A 20 45.87 -26.16 22.76
CA PHE A 20 45.40 -25.49 21.56
C PHE A 20 44.51 -26.40 20.71
N CYS A 21 44.82 -27.70 20.59
CA CYS A 21 43.96 -28.66 19.91
C CYS A 21 42.65 -28.88 20.67
N VAL A 22 42.67 -28.96 22.01
CA VAL A 22 41.47 -29.06 22.84
C VAL A 22 40.64 -27.78 22.75
N SER A 23 41.26 -26.60 22.80
CA SER A 23 40.58 -25.31 22.61
C SER A 23 39.96 -25.17 21.21
N ALA A 24 40.68 -25.57 20.16
CA ALA A 24 40.15 -25.55 18.79
C ALA A 24 39.03 -26.59 18.58
N TYR A 25 39.10 -27.74 19.27
CA TYR A 25 38.08 -28.79 19.22
C TYR A 25 36.83 -28.41 20.01
N THR A 26 36.95 -27.83 21.21
CA THR A 26 35.82 -27.31 21.98
C THR A 26 35.15 -26.15 21.26
N HIS A 27 35.90 -25.26 20.62
CA HIS A 27 35.35 -24.13 19.85
C HIS A 27 34.60 -24.54 18.56
N LYS A 28 34.84 -25.76 18.06
CA LYS A 28 34.15 -26.31 16.86
C LYS A 28 32.87 -27.07 17.22
N ILE A 29 32.83 -27.69 18.40
CA ILE A 29 31.64 -28.38 18.95
C ILE A 29 30.60 -27.37 19.47
N THR A 30 31.04 -26.20 19.97
CA THR A 30 30.13 -25.16 20.47
C THR A 30 29.22 -24.54 19.41
N ARG A 31 29.62 -24.53 18.13
CA ARG A 31 28.86 -23.80 17.07
C ARG A 31 27.63 -24.55 16.56
N VAL A 32 27.67 -25.89 16.53
CA VAL A 32 26.51 -26.71 16.10
C VAL A 32 25.46 -26.75 17.22
N GLN A 33 25.91 -26.81 18.46
CA GLN A 33 25.05 -26.83 19.65
C GLN A 33 24.26 -25.53 19.85
N THR A 34 24.65 -24.44 19.18
CA THR A 34 23.91 -23.17 19.20
C THR A 34 22.86 -23.04 18.10
N LEU A 35 22.76 -23.97 17.15
CA LEU A 35 21.77 -23.88 16.07
C LEU A 35 20.37 -24.25 16.58
N PRO A 36 19.33 -23.43 16.34
CA PRO A 36 17.99 -23.67 16.88
C PRO A 36 17.42 -25.06 16.57
N ALA A 37 17.54 -25.53 15.32
CA ALA A 37 17.04 -26.85 14.93
C ALA A 37 17.74 -28.01 15.67
N TYR A 38 19.04 -27.88 15.94
CA TYR A 38 19.78 -28.87 16.73
C TYR A 38 19.35 -28.85 18.21
N VAL A 39 19.18 -27.65 18.79
CA VAL A 39 18.71 -27.49 20.17
C VAL A 39 17.33 -28.11 20.36
N ILE A 40 16.40 -27.88 19.43
CA ILE A 40 15.07 -28.49 19.43
C ILE A 40 15.18 -30.03 19.39
N ALA A 41 16.01 -30.56 18.50
CA ALA A 41 16.23 -32.00 18.39
C ALA A 41 16.93 -32.63 19.61
N SER A 42 17.62 -31.82 20.42
CA SER A 42 18.28 -32.27 21.63
C SER A 42 17.35 -32.44 22.83
N LYS A 43 16.12 -31.91 22.77
CA LYS A 43 15.16 -31.99 23.87
C LYS A 43 14.38 -33.29 23.86
N THR A 44 14.34 -33.92 25.03
CA THR A 44 13.82 -35.29 25.23
C THR A 44 12.33 -35.35 25.61
N ALA A 45 11.66 -34.20 25.74
CA ALA A 45 10.28 -34.08 26.26
C ALA A 45 9.26 -34.93 25.48
N LEU A 46 9.55 -35.31 24.23
CA LEU A 46 8.66 -36.05 23.34
C LEU A 46 9.25 -37.37 22.83
N SER A 47 10.25 -37.95 23.50
CA SER A 47 10.95 -39.17 23.07
C SER A 47 10.04 -40.39 22.74
N SER A 48 8.80 -40.41 23.23
CA SER A 48 7.81 -41.44 22.93
C SER A 48 7.04 -41.24 21.60
N THR A 49 6.91 -40.01 21.09
CA THR A 49 6.13 -39.71 19.87
C THR A 49 6.93 -39.98 18.60
N LYS A 50 6.24 -40.05 17.45
CA LYS A 50 6.91 -40.23 16.14
C LYS A 50 7.86 -39.08 15.84
N CYS A 51 7.41 -37.83 16.06
CA CYS A 51 8.23 -36.63 15.95
C CYS A 51 9.47 -36.70 16.84
N GLY A 52 9.33 -37.06 18.11
CA GLY A 52 10.48 -37.15 19.01
C GLY A 52 11.52 -38.19 18.59
N LYS A 53 11.10 -39.35 18.08
CA LYS A 53 12.01 -40.37 17.52
C LYS A 53 12.72 -39.87 16.27
N GLU A 54 12.01 -39.21 15.36
CA GLU A 54 12.59 -38.64 14.13
C GLU A 54 13.54 -37.48 14.44
N LEU A 55 13.24 -36.64 15.42
CA LEU A 55 14.14 -35.60 15.94
C LEU A 55 15.41 -36.20 16.56
N GLN A 56 15.27 -37.28 17.34
CA GLN A 56 16.43 -37.97 17.90
C GLN A 56 17.30 -38.60 16.80
N ASN A 57 16.70 -39.20 15.78
CA ASN A 57 17.41 -39.71 14.61
C ASN A 57 18.12 -38.58 13.85
N PHE A 58 17.46 -37.44 13.66
CA PHE A 58 18.05 -36.25 13.07
C PHE A 58 19.28 -35.77 13.85
N ARG A 59 19.16 -35.61 15.18
CA ARG A 59 20.30 -35.24 16.04
C ARG A 59 21.45 -36.22 15.91
N ASN A 60 21.19 -37.52 16.05
CA ASN A 60 22.22 -38.56 15.96
C ASN A 60 22.92 -38.53 14.59
N ALA A 61 22.18 -38.26 13.51
CA ALA A 61 22.73 -38.11 12.17
C ALA A 61 23.59 -36.86 12.02
N VAL A 62 23.21 -35.73 12.65
CA VAL A 62 24.05 -34.52 12.72
C VAL A 62 25.35 -34.81 13.45
N ASP A 63 25.29 -35.50 14.61
CA ASP A 63 26.47 -35.88 15.40
C ASP A 63 27.42 -36.77 14.60
N GLN A 64 26.87 -37.66 13.77
CA GLN A 64 27.61 -38.52 12.83
C GLN A 64 28.01 -37.83 11.53
N ARG A 65 27.62 -36.56 11.33
CA ARG A 65 27.86 -35.76 10.12
C ARG A 65 27.35 -36.41 8.83
N ILE A 66 26.17 -37.02 8.90
CA ILE A 66 25.53 -37.60 7.71
C ILE A 66 25.08 -36.46 6.77
N PRO A 67 25.34 -36.55 5.45
CA PRO A 67 25.05 -35.48 4.50
C PRO A 67 23.61 -34.96 4.53
N TRP A 68 22.59 -35.84 4.53
CA TRP A 68 21.18 -35.40 4.56
C TRP A 68 20.85 -34.56 5.80
N SER A 69 21.36 -34.95 6.98
CA SER A 69 21.07 -34.24 8.22
C SER A 69 21.78 -32.90 8.27
N LEU A 70 22.96 -32.79 7.67
CA LEU A 70 23.64 -31.50 7.52
C LEU A 70 22.90 -30.58 6.54
N LYS A 71 22.33 -31.11 5.45
CA LYS A 71 21.46 -30.31 4.54
C LYS A 71 20.22 -29.78 5.26
N VAL A 72 19.54 -30.62 6.05
CA VAL A 72 18.36 -30.22 6.84
C VAL A 72 18.72 -29.17 7.89
N LEU A 73 19.85 -29.36 8.58
CA LEU A 73 20.35 -28.40 9.57
C LEU A 73 20.73 -27.06 8.93
N ASP A 74 21.41 -27.07 7.78
CA ASP A 74 21.81 -25.87 7.01
C ASP A 74 20.61 -25.14 6.40
N SER A 75 19.53 -25.86 6.08
CA SER A 75 18.27 -25.27 5.61
C SER A 75 17.52 -24.53 6.72
N SER A 76 17.80 -24.85 7.98
CA SER A 76 17.15 -24.22 9.13
C SER A 76 17.75 -22.85 9.43
N GLY A 77 16.93 -21.95 9.95
CA GLY A 77 17.34 -20.63 10.37
C GLY A 77 18.30 -20.65 11.55
N GLY A 78 19.29 -19.75 11.49
CA GLY A 78 20.26 -19.50 12.54
C GLY A 78 20.33 -18.03 12.92
N PHE A 79 21.10 -17.74 13.96
CA PHE A 79 21.30 -16.38 14.43
C PHE A 79 22.06 -15.54 13.41
N GLU A 80 21.40 -14.50 12.90
CA GLU A 80 21.97 -13.61 11.91
C GLU A 80 22.67 -12.40 12.52
N SER A 81 23.66 -11.88 11.80
CA SER A 81 24.33 -10.63 12.15
C SER A 81 23.37 -9.44 12.09
N GLY A 82 23.67 -8.39 12.86
CA GLY A 82 22.86 -7.17 12.88
C GLY A 82 21.62 -7.21 13.77
N PHE A 83 21.50 -8.18 14.70
CA PHE A 83 20.41 -8.25 15.67
C PHE A 83 20.20 -6.93 16.47
N LEU A 84 21.29 -6.42 17.06
CA LEU A 84 21.30 -5.12 17.76
C LEU A 84 21.02 -3.94 16.81
N TYR A 85 21.18 -4.15 15.50
CA TYR A 85 20.93 -3.17 14.46
C TYR A 85 19.57 -3.32 13.75
N GLY A 86 18.69 -4.18 14.28
CA GLY A 86 17.32 -4.32 13.81
C GLY A 86 17.01 -5.59 13.01
N ASN A 87 18.00 -6.46 12.76
CA ASN A 87 17.75 -7.71 12.05
C ASN A 87 17.07 -8.73 12.96
N THR A 88 15.82 -9.07 12.63
CA THR A 88 15.01 -10.02 13.39
C THR A 88 14.53 -11.20 12.53
N TYR A 89 15.21 -11.48 11.42
CA TYR A 89 14.83 -12.57 10.52
C TYR A 89 15.92 -13.63 10.51
N TRP A 90 15.59 -14.80 11.04
CA TRP A 90 16.43 -15.99 11.15
C TRP A 90 15.74 -17.11 10.37
N LEU A 91 15.53 -16.91 9.08
CA LEU A 91 14.64 -17.76 8.29
C LEU A 91 15.34 -19.04 7.80
N GLY A 92 16.61 -18.98 7.42
CA GLY A 92 17.23 -20.08 6.68
C GLY A 92 16.62 -20.19 5.27
N SER A 93 16.57 -21.39 4.70
CA SER A 93 16.16 -21.62 3.32
C SER A 93 15.00 -22.62 3.22
N ARG A 94 13.79 -22.09 2.97
CA ARG A 94 12.58 -22.91 2.76
C ARG A 94 12.72 -23.82 1.55
N SER A 95 13.16 -23.28 0.41
CA SER A 95 13.33 -24.05 -0.83
C SER A 95 14.35 -25.17 -0.66
N GLN A 96 15.47 -24.91 0.01
CA GLN A 96 16.48 -25.94 0.31
C GLN A 96 15.93 -27.03 1.22
N CYS A 97 15.13 -26.68 2.24
CA CYS A 97 14.49 -27.65 3.13
C CYS A 97 13.62 -28.64 2.35
N LEU A 98 12.75 -28.13 1.47
CA LEU A 98 11.85 -28.96 0.67
C LEU A 98 12.62 -29.77 -0.40
N ASP A 99 13.68 -29.21 -0.98
CA ASP A 99 14.53 -29.87 -1.97
C ASP A 99 15.41 -30.97 -1.37
N THR A 100 15.59 -31.03 -0.04
CA THR A 100 16.37 -32.12 0.58
C THR A 100 15.80 -33.52 0.33
N MET A 101 14.50 -33.62 0.04
CA MET A 101 13.80 -34.85 -0.30
C MET A 101 13.78 -35.13 -1.81
N ASN A 102 14.23 -34.18 -2.63
CA ASN A 102 14.17 -34.27 -4.08
C ASN A 102 15.26 -35.20 -4.61
N THR A 103 14.85 -36.33 -5.16
CA THR A 103 15.74 -37.33 -5.75
C THR A 103 16.05 -37.07 -7.23
N ALA A 104 15.41 -36.06 -7.84
CA ALA A 104 15.65 -35.73 -9.23
C ALA A 104 17.07 -35.18 -9.42
N PRO A 105 17.91 -35.79 -10.27
CA PRO A 105 19.25 -35.29 -10.48
C PRO A 105 19.22 -33.94 -11.21
N LEU A 106 20.06 -33.00 -10.77
CA LEU A 106 20.42 -31.85 -11.59
C LEU A 106 20.97 -32.37 -12.92
N GLN A 107 20.42 -31.91 -14.05
CA GLN A 107 20.89 -32.25 -15.39
C GLN A 107 22.29 -31.66 -15.62
N ILE A 108 23.29 -32.32 -15.07
CA ILE A 108 24.72 -32.04 -15.24
C ILE A 108 25.26 -33.10 -16.21
N ALA A 109 26.25 -32.75 -17.03
CA ALA A 109 26.88 -33.69 -17.95
C ALA A 109 27.26 -35.02 -17.25
N GLU A 110 26.89 -36.13 -17.87
CA GLU A 110 26.90 -37.49 -17.29
C GLU A 110 28.27 -37.91 -16.72
N TYR A 111 29.37 -37.46 -17.36
CA TYR A 111 30.73 -37.71 -16.87
C TYR A 111 31.00 -37.07 -15.48
N LYS A 112 30.40 -35.92 -15.16
CA LYS A 112 30.55 -35.28 -13.85
C LYS A 112 29.74 -36.01 -12.77
N ILE A 113 28.62 -36.65 -13.13
CA ILE A 113 27.78 -37.43 -12.22
C ILE A 113 28.48 -38.73 -11.82
N SER A 114 29.10 -39.42 -12.78
CA SER A 114 29.83 -40.69 -12.52
C SER A 114 30.90 -40.55 -11.43
N ASN A 115 31.57 -39.39 -11.40
CA ASN A 115 32.60 -39.07 -10.43
C ASN A 115 32.01 -38.72 -9.05
N ILE A 116 30.74 -38.32 -8.94
CA ILE A 116 30.07 -38.01 -7.66
C ILE A 116 29.53 -39.30 -7.03
N THR A 117 28.92 -40.19 -7.83
CA THR A 117 28.37 -41.47 -7.36
C THR A 117 29.44 -42.44 -6.86
N GLN A 118 30.68 -42.30 -7.32
CA GLN A 118 31.80 -43.13 -6.86
C GLN A 118 32.23 -42.83 -5.41
N TYR A 119 31.96 -41.62 -4.89
CA TYR A 119 32.42 -41.18 -3.57
C TYR A 119 31.29 -40.89 -2.56
N ARG A 120 30.02 -41.08 -2.95
CA ARG A 120 28.87 -40.78 -2.07
C ARG A 120 27.94 -41.97 -1.93
N ASP A 121 27.60 -42.27 -0.68
CA ASP A 121 26.59 -43.25 -0.32
C ASP A 121 25.20 -42.63 -0.51
N LEU A 122 24.46 -43.12 -1.51
CA LEU A 122 23.12 -42.65 -1.87
C LEU A 122 22.13 -42.76 -0.70
N HIS A 123 22.27 -43.75 0.19
CA HIS A 123 21.40 -43.89 1.36
C HIS A 123 21.62 -42.82 2.43
N LYS A 124 22.74 -42.09 2.35
CA LYS A 124 23.10 -41.01 3.27
C LYS A 124 22.85 -39.61 2.69
N GLU A 125 22.42 -39.53 1.43
CA GLU A 125 22.14 -38.25 0.76
C GLU A 125 20.73 -37.70 1.02
N PHE A 126 19.79 -38.58 1.37
CA PHE A 126 18.37 -38.27 1.56
C PHE A 126 17.88 -38.59 2.98
N PRO A 127 16.97 -37.79 3.54
CA PRO A 127 16.42 -38.04 4.86
C PRO A 127 15.55 -39.32 4.85
N PRO A 128 15.58 -40.15 5.91
CA PRO A 128 14.79 -41.37 5.99
C PRO A 128 13.30 -41.14 6.29
N PHE A 129 12.89 -39.89 6.46
CA PHE A 129 11.53 -39.43 6.72
C PHE A 129 11.28 -38.12 5.99
N GLU A 130 10.02 -37.76 5.80
CA GLU A 130 9.65 -36.48 5.20
C GLU A 130 10.02 -35.32 6.13
N VAL A 131 10.53 -34.23 5.56
CA VAL A 131 10.82 -32.98 6.29
C VAL A 131 9.89 -31.87 5.81
N ASN A 132 9.59 -30.94 6.70
CA ASN A 132 8.78 -29.77 6.43
C ASN A 132 9.42 -28.52 7.03
N TYR A 133 9.04 -27.36 6.49
CA TYR A 133 9.55 -26.07 6.92
C TYR A 133 8.51 -25.35 7.78
N PHE A 134 8.85 -25.13 9.03
CA PHE A 134 8.04 -24.44 10.04
C PHE A 134 8.62 -23.06 10.34
N VAL A 135 7.77 -22.14 10.78
CA VAL A 135 8.20 -20.80 11.19
C VAL A 135 7.68 -20.49 12.58
N ALA A 136 8.59 -20.24 13.50
CA ALA A 136 8.28 -19.78 14.85
C ALA A 136 8.45 -18.25 14.92
N HIS A 137 7.43 -17.56 15.42
CA HIS A 137 7.51 -16.13 15.70
C HIS A 137 7.70 -15.91 17.20
N LEU A 138 8.76 -15.19 17.56
CA LEU A 138 9.22 -15.03 18.94
C LEU A 138 9.24 -13.54 19.28
N ARG A 139 8.68 -13.15 20.41
CA ARG A 139 8.89 -11.83 20.99
C ARG A 139 10.15 -11.86 21.84
N HIS A 140 10.99 -10.83 21.71
CA HIS A 140 12.19 -10.67 22.54
C HIS A 140 12.09 -9.40 23.39
N ASN A 141 12.69 -9.43 24.58
CA ASN A 141 12.74 -8.30 25.51
C ASN A 141 14.19 -7.89 25.84
N SER A 142 15.07 -7.88 24.83
CA SER A 142 16.47 -7.49 25.01
C SER A 142 16.59 -6.09 25.62
N THR A 143 17.36 -5.95 26.70
CA THR A 143 17.66 -4.64 27.32
C THR A 143 18.80 -3.90 26.61
N LEU A 144 19.59 -4.61 25.81
CA LEU A 144 20.74 -4.06 25.07
C LEU A 144 20.35 -3.41 23.74
N LYS A 145 19.16 -3.71 23.22
CA LYS A 145 18.63 -3.07 22.03
C LYS A 145 18.03 -1.71 22.40
N HIS A 146 18.55 -0.64 21.81
CA HIS A 146 17.87 0.65 21.89
C HIS A 146 16.60 0.59 21.03
N TYR A 147 15.45 0.40 21.68
CA TYR A 147 14.16 0.37 20.97
C TYR A 147 13.87 1.73 20.36
N VAL A 148 13.79 1.78 19.03
CA VAL A 148 13.33 2.95 18.28
C VAL A 148 11.82 2.85 18.02
N ASN A 149 11.17 1.79 18.52
CA ASN A 149 9.75 1.51 18.42
C ASN A 149 9.21 1.49 16.99
N VAL A 150 9.98 0.85 16.11
CA VAL A 150 9.61 0.58 14.72
C VAL A 150 8.84 -0.73 14.63
N PHE A 151 7.96 -0.84 13.63
CA PHE A 151 7.17 -2.03 13.30
C PHE A 151 7.91 -3.36 13.53
N ASN A 152 7.36 -4.16 14.44
CA ASN A 152 7.81 -5.51 14.79
C ASN A 152 9.32 -5.62 15.14
N GLU A 153 9.94 -4.58 15.69
CA GLU A 153 11.35 -4.62 16.14
C GLU A 153 11.64 -5.64 17.24
N ASN A 154 10.60 -6.01 17.99
CA ASN A 154 10.66 -6.99 19.06
C ASN A 154 10.21 -8.40 18.61
N VAL A 155 9.91 -8.62 17.33
CA VAL A 155 9.47 -9.93 16.82
C VAL A 155 10.53 -10.53 15.92
N ILE A 156 10.97 -11.73 16.26
CA ILE A 156 11.89 -12.56 15.50
C ILE A 156 11.11 -13.61 14.73
N SER A 157 11.44 -13.80 13.45
CA SER A 157 10.90 -14.90 12.65
C SER A 157 11.99 -15.94 12.45
N LEU A 158 11.82 -17.10 13.06
CA LEU A 158 12.76 -18.22 13.05
C LEU A 158 12.21 -19.33 12.14
N GLY A 159 12.88 -19.63 11.03
CA GLY A 159 12.55 -20.75 10.16
C GLY A 159 13.25 -22.04 10.60
N LEU A 160 12.56 -23.17 10.51
CA LEU A 160 13.01 -24.46 11.04
C LEU A 160 12.67 -25.57 10.06
N CYS A 161 13.68 -26.29 9.56
CA CYS A 161 13.50 -27.49 8.76
C CYS A 161 13.51 -28.71 9.68
N LEU A 162 12.35 -29.32 9.92
CA LEU A 162 12.15 -30.38 10.91
C LEU A 162 11.39 -31.56 10.28
N PRO A 163 11.33 -32.73 10.94
CA PRO A 163 10.53 -33.84 10.46
C PRO A 163 9.06 -33.43 10.27
N ALA A 164 8.45 -33.82 9.16
CA ALA A 164 7.06 -33.49 8.81
C ALA A 164 6.04 -34.17 9.73
N SER A 165 6.47 -35.17 10.52
CA SER A 165 5.63 -35.83 11.53
C SER A 165 5.35 -34.95 12.75
N CYS A 166 6.10 -33.87 12.96
CA CYS A 166 5.93 -32.95 14.07
C CYS A 166 4.69 -32.06 13.90
N THR A 167 3.83 -32.04 14.91
CA THR A 167 2.66 -31.15 14.92
C THR A 167 3.00 -29.78 15.51
N ILE A 168 2.17 -28.77 15.20
CA ILE A 168 2.32 -27.41 15.73
C ILE A 168 2.33 -27.42 17.27
N ASP A 169 1.45 -28.21 17.90
CA ASP A 169 1.34 -28.30 19.36
C ASP A 169 2.59 -28.93 20.00
N GLU A 170 3.15 -29.98 19.38
CA GLU A 170 4.42 -30.58 19.84
C GLU A 170 5.57 -29.57 19.74
N LEU A 171 5.65 -28.80 18.65
CA LEU A 171 6.69 -27.79 18.46
C LEU A 171 6.56 -26.61 19.45
N ILE A 172 5.34 -26.17 19.76
CA ILE A 172 5.08 -25.15 20.78
C ILE A 172 5.65 -25.61 22.12
N LEU A 173 5.33 -26.84 22.55
CA LEU A 173 5.81 -27.40 23.82
C LEU A 173 7.34 -27.49 23.87
N ILE A 174 7.99 -27.94 22.79
CA ILE A 174 9.45 -28.01 22.73
C ILE A 174 10.06 -26.61 22.81
N LEU A 175 9.57 -25.67 22.00
CA LEU A 175 10.11 -24.31 21.96
C LEU A 175 9.97 -23.58 23.29
N GLU A 176 8.81 -23.68 23.95
CA GLU A 176 8.60 -23.11 25.29
C GLU A 176 9.57 -23.70 26.32
N THR A 177 9.81 -25.01 26.27
CA THR A 177 10.80 -25.67 27.13
C THR A 177 12.23 -25.18 26.85
N VAL A 178 12.60 -25.05 25.57
CA VAL A 178 13.94 -24.56 25.16
C VAL A 178 14.19 -23.15 25.67
N PHE A 179 13.21 -22.26 25.55
CA PHE A 179 13.35 -20.87 26.00
C PHE A 179 13.33 -20.73 27.52
N HIS A 180 12.62 -21.60 28.24
CA HIS A 180 12.62 -21.59 29.69
C HIS A 180 13.98 -21.99 30.28
N ASP A 181 14.63 -22.98 29.68
CA ASP A 181 15.87 -23.55 30.22
C ASP A 181 17.12 -22.67 29.99
N LYS A 182 17.01 -21.55 29.24
CA LYS A 182 18.09 -20.59 28.92
C LYS A 182 19.39 -21.26 28.43
N ILE A 183 19.26 -22.33 27.64
CA ILE A 183 20.38 -23.18 27.24
C ILE A 183 21.22 -22.54 26.12
N THR A 184 20.69 -21.54 25.41
CA THR A 184 21.41 -20.96 24.29
C THR A 184 22.41 -19.92 24.80
N LEU A 185 23.68 -20.04 24.38
CA LEU A 185 24.78 -19.08 24.64
C LEU A 185 24.45 -17.61 24.29
N ILE A 186 23.33 -17.39 23.62
CA ILE A 186 22.90 -16.14 23.02
C ILE A 186 21.94 -15.39 23.95
N ASP A 187 21.19 -16.11 24.80
CA ASP A 187 20.38 -15.53 25.88
C ASP A 187 21.28 -14.72 26.81
N ASP A 188 22.46 -15.26 27.15
CA ASP A 188 23.48 -14.59 27.96
C ASP A 188 24.18 -13.45 27.21
N LEU A 189 24.55 -13.66 25.94
CA LEU A 189 25.30 -12.67 25.15
C LEU A 189 24.50 -11.38 24.89
N TYR A 190 23.19 -11.51 24.65
CA TYR A 190 22.32 -10.38 24.32
C TYR A 190 21.30 -10.02 25.41
N SER A 191 21.35 -10.69 26.58
CA SER A 191 20.41 -10.52 27.70
C SER A 191 18.96 -10.55 27.22
N VAL A 192 18.61 -11.62 26.52
CA VAL A 192 17.31 -11.78 25.86
C VAL A 192 16.49 -12.87 26.53
N ASP A 193 15.24 -12.54 26.83
CA ASP A 193 14.21 -13.54 27.10
C ASP A 193 13.28 -13.62 25.89
N PHE A 194 13.00 -14.84 25.43
CA PHE A 194 12.08 -15.12 24.32
C PHE A 194 10.71 -15.55 24.82
N GLN A 195 9.66 -15.02 24.18
CA GLN A 195 8.29 -15.43 24.38
C GLN A 195 7.71 -15.89 23.02
N LEU A 196 7.26 -17.13 22.94
CA LEU A 196 6.64 -17.67 21.74
C LEU A 196 5.30 -16.95 21.46
N ILE A 197 5.11 -16.50 20.22
CA ILE A 197 3.85 -15.89 19.76
C ILE A 197 3.00 -16.95 19.07
N GLN A 198 3.56 -17.60 18.05
CA GLN A 198 2.90 -18.63 17.26
C GLN A 198 3.92 -19.44 16.46
N VAL A 199 3.55 -20.67 16.11
CA VAL A 199 4.27 -21.51 15.14
C VAL A 199 3.36 -21.73 13.94
N LYS A 200 3.90 -21.56 12.73
CA LYS A 200 3.19 -21.76 11.46
C LYS A 200 3.78 -22.94 10.70
N ASP A 201 2.90 -23.81 10.22
CA ASP A 201 3.17 -24.71 9.11
C ASP A 201 2.79 -23.98 7.81
N LEU A 202 3.73 -23.82 6.88
CA LEU A 202 3.51 -23.06 5.63
C LEU A 202 2.84 -23.88 4.52
N LYS A 203 2.22 -25.02 4.87
CA LYS A 203 1.47 -25.88 3.95
C LYS A 203 0.13 -25.23 3.58
N ASP A 204 -0.17 -25.16 2.28
CA ASP A 204 -1.48 -24.71 1.80
C ASP A 204 -2.47 -25.88 1.93
N ASP A 205 -3.32 -25.81 2.96
CA ASP A 205 -4.38 -26.78 3.23
C ASP A 205 -5.61 -26.56 2.33
N ASN A 206 -5.61 -25.54 1.45
CA ASN A 206 -6.74 -25.09 0.64
C ASN A 206 -8.02 -24.76 1.43
N GLU A 207 -8.03 -24.88 2.76
CA GLU A 207 -9.21 -24.64 3.60
C GLU A 207 -9.65 -23.18 3.52
N TRP A 208 -8.69 -22.29 3.25
CA TRP A 208 -8.98 -20.88 3.03
C TRP A 208 -9.95 -20.65 1.87
N LEU A 209 -10.05 -21.55 0.87
CA LEU A 209 -11.02 -21.44 -0.23
C LEU A 209 -12.47 -21.67 0.22
N SER A 210 -12.71 -22.30 1.38
CA SER A 210 -14.05 -22.66 1.85
C SER A 210 -14.81 -21.52 2.54
N SER A 211 -14.16 -20.37 2.76
CA SER A 211 -14.83 -19.22 3.39
C SER A 211 -15.93 -18.66 2.50
N ASN A 212 -17.12 -18.46 3.07
CA ASN A 212 -18.28 -17.86 2.37
C ASN A 212 -17.96 -16.51 1.70
N ALA A 213 -17.05 -15.71 2.30
CA ALA A 213 -16.64 -14.43 1.75
C ALA A 213 -15.80 -14.59 0.46
N LEU A 214 -14.97 -15.64 0.39
CA LEU A 214 -14.16 -15.95 -0.78
C LEU A 214 -15.01 -16.43 -1.97
N LEU A 215 -16.01 -17.26 -1.71
CA LEU A 215 -16.97 -17.68 -2.72
C LEU A 215 -17.70 -16.47 -3.34
N LEU A 216 -18.11 -15.49 -2.52
CA LEU A 216 -18.78 -14.30 -3.02
C LEU A 216 -17.87 -13.44 -3.93
N VAL A 217 -16.61 -13.22 -3.53
CA VAL A 217 -15.65 -12.49 -4.37
C VAL A 217 -15.35 -13.27 -5.65
N GLY A 218 -15.19 -14.60 -5.58
CA GLY A 218 -15.01 -15.45 -6.74
C GLY A 218 -16.18 -15.38 -7.73
N ILE A 219 -17.41 -15.47 -7.23
CA ILE A 219 -18.63 -15.38 -8.06
C ILE A 219 -18.75 -14.00 -8.72
N THR A 220 -18.45 -12.92 -7.99
CA THR A 220 -18.49 -11.56 -8.56
C THR A 220 -17.43 -11.36 -9.64
N LEU A 221 -16.22 -11.89 -9.46
CA LEU A 221 -15.17 -11.89 -10.49
C LEU A 221 -15.58 -12.70 -11.71
N ALA A 222 -16.13 -13.91 -11.52
CA ALA A 222 -16.60 -14.75 -12.61
C ALA A 222 -17.74 -14.08 -13.40
N PHE A 223 -18.71 -13.48 -12.70
CA PHE A 223 -19.83 -12.77 -13.31
C PHE A 223 -19.37 -11.54 -14.11
N THR A 224 -18.47 -10.72 -13.55
CA THR A 224 -17.91 -9.56 -14.28
C THR A 224 -17.14 -10.00 -15.52
N PHE A 225 -16.34 -11.06 -15.42
CA PHE A 225 -15.64 -11.63 -16.56
C PHE A 225 -16.59 -12.13 -17.66
N PHE A 226 -17.66 -12.82 -17.28
CA PHE A 226 -18.69 -13.28 -18.20
C PHE A 226 -19.40 -12.12 -18.92
N MET A 227 -19.79 -11.07 -18.19
CA MET A 227 -20.39 -9.87 -18.75
C MET A 227 -19.47 -9.16 -19.75
N ILE A 228 -18.16 -9.18 -19.50
CA ILE A 228 -17.16 -8.60 -20.39
C ILE A 228 -17.05 -9.39 -21.70
N ILE A 229 -17.01 -10.72 -21.62
CA ILE A 229 -16.95 -11.58 -22.82
C ILE A 229 -18.18 -11.33 -23.69
N ILE A 230 -19.39 -11.43 -23.12
CA ILE A 230 -20.63 -11.23 -23.87
C ILE A 230 -20.72 -9.80 -24.41
N GLY A 231 -20.41 -8.80 -23.57
CA GLY A 231 -20.43 -7.40 -23.98
C GLY A 231 -19.49 -7.09 -25.14
N THR A 232 -18.29 -7.67 -25.11
CA THR A 232 -17.29 -7.48 -26.17
C THR A 232 -17.69 -8.20 -27.46
N LEU A 233 -18.23 -9.43 -27.37
CA LEU A 233 -18.76 -10.14 -28.53
C LEU A 233 -19.93 -9.38 -29.17
N TYR A 234 -20.87 -8.88 -28.36
CA TYR A 234 -21.99 -8.09 -28.83
C TYR A 234 -21.54 -6.79 -29.52
N ASP A 235 -20.60 -6.06 -28.92
CA ASP A 235 -20.08 -4.82 -29.49
C ASP A 235 -19.42 -5.06 -30.86
N ILE A 236 -18.50 -6.02 -30.94
CA ILE A 236 -17.73 -6.29 -32.17
C ILE A 236 -18.63 -6.84 -33.29
N PHE A 237 -19.43 -7.88 -33.00
CA PHE A 237 -20.15 -8.60 -34.05
C PHE A 237 -21.48 -7.96 -34.45
N ILE A 238 -22.15 -7.28 -33.51
CA ILE A 238 -23.49 -6.72 -33.75
C ILE A 238 -23.40 -5.20 -33.84
N HIS A 239 -22.90 -4.53 -32.80
CA HIS A 239 -22.99 -3.07 -32.71
C HIS A 239 -22.12 -2.33 -33.75
N GLN A 240 -20.82 -2.68 -33.84
CA GLN A 240 -19.92 -2.03 -34.80
C GLN A 240 -20.33 -2.31 -36.26
N LYS A 241 -20.83 -3.52 -36.54
CA LYS A 241 -21.33 -3.88 -37.88
C LYS A 241 -22.54 -3.03 -38.26
N TYR A 242 -23.53 -2.93 -37.36
CA TYR A 242 -24.71 -2.09 -37.54
C TYR A 242 -24.34 -0.61 -37.75
N MET A 243 -23.43 -0.07 -36.94
CA MET A 243 -22.97 1.31 -37.06
C MET A 243 -22.24 1.58 -38.38
N LYS A 244 -21.49 0.61 -38.89
CA LYS A 244 -20.80 0.72 -40.19
C LYS A 244 -21.80 0.73 -41.35
N GLU A 245 -22.82 -0.12 -41.31
CA GLU A 245 -23.91 -0.18 -42.30
C GLU A 245 -24.78 1.09 -42.28
N SER A 246 -25.14 1.60 -41.10
CA SER A 246 -25.87 2.87 -40.94
C SER A 246 -25.05 4.07 -41.44
N ALA A 247 -23.74 4.10 -41.20
CA ALA A 247 -22.86 5.14 -41.68
C ALA A 247 -22.68 5.15 -43.20
N THR A 248 -22.86 4.01 -43.87
CA THR A 248 -22.83 3.90 -45.34
C THR A 248 -24.16 4.33 -45.97
N ASN A 249 -25.30 4.05 -45.33
CA ASN A 249 -26.62 4.48 -45.81
C ASN A 249 -26.89 5.99 -45.64
N ASN A 250 -26.35 6.63 -44.60
CA ASN A 250 -26.55 8.08 -44.33
C ASN A 250 -25.51 8.99 -45.02
N GLY A 251 -24.94 8.55 -46.15
CA GLY A 251 -23.84 9.22 -46.87
C GLY A 251 -24.12 10.64 -47.38
N ASN A 252 -25.37 11.12 -47.37
CA ASN A 252 -25.73 12.42 -47.97
C ASN A 252 -26.01 13.57 -46.99
N VAL A 253 -25.86 13.40 -45.66
CA VAL A 253 -26.02 14.51 -44.70
C VAL A 253 -24.92 14.48 -43.64
N LYS A 254 -23.68 14.77 -44.04
CA LYS A 254 -22.52 14.86 -43.12
C LYS A 254 -21.60 16.05 -43.45
N HIS A 255 -22.17 17.23 -43.51
CA HIS A 255 -21.42 18.44 -43.15
C HIS A 255 -22.25 19.20 -42.13
N ILE A 256 -21.59 19.67 -41.06
CA ILE A 256 -22.14 20.36 -39.87
C ILE A 256 -22.43 19.39 -38.70
N SER A 257 -21.66 19.54 -37.61
CA SER A 257 -21.74 18.84 -36.29
C SER A 257 -20.87 17.57 -36.08
N LYS A 258 -19.56 17.64 -36.36
CA LYS A 258 -18.61 16.53 -36.12
C LYS A 258 -17.98 16.46 -34.72
N ASP A 259 -18.14 17.47 -33.85
CA ASP A 259 -17.35 17.53 -32.60
C ASP A 259 -18.14 17.55 -31.27
N ILE A 260 -19.48 17.40 -31.30
CA ILE A 260 -20.30 17.25 -30.07
C ILE A 260 -20.99 15.87 -30.01
N ASN A 261 -21.03 15.12 -31.12
CA ASN A 261 -21.93 13.98 -31.30
C ASN A 261 -21.34 12.59 -30.99
N THR A 262 -20.07 12.46 -30.60
CA THR A 262 -19.48 11.13 -30.32
C THR A 262 -19.92 10.51 -28.99
N GLU A 263 -20.31 11.30 -27.99
CA GLU A 263 -20.86 10.77 -26.72
C GLU A 263 -22.39 10.66 -26.73
N ILE A 264 -23.06 11.43 -27.59
CA ILE A 264 -24.52 11.43 -27.75
C ILE A 264 -24.97 10.21 -28.55
N ASN A 265 -24.16 9.74 -29.51
CA ASN A 265 -24.52 8.62 -30.40
C ASN A 265 -24.33 7.21 -29.81
N LEU A 266 -23.75 7.05 -28.62
CA LEU A 266 -23.60 5.72 -28.02
C LEU A 266 -24.95 5.16 -27.52
N PHE A 267 -25.88 6.04 -27.13
CA PHE A 267 -27.17 5.67 -26.51
C PHE A 267 -28.39 6.24 -27.23
N SER A 268 -28.22 7.10 -28.24
CA SER A 268 -29.35 7.77 -28.92
C SER A 268 -30.13 6.89 -29.91
N TYR A 269 -29.64 5.67 -30.21
CA TYR A 269 -30.21 4.83 -31.27
C TYR A 269 -30.52 3.39 -30.83
N GLN A 270 -30.61 3.10 -29.53
CA GLN A 270 -30.89 1.73 -29.07
C GLN A 270 -32.34 1.57 -28.60
N ASP A 271 -33.11 0.84 -29.39
CA ASP A 271 -34.45 0.36 -29.02
C ASP A 271 -34.41 -0.70 -27.89
N ASN A 272 -33.23 -1.29 -27.59
CA ASN A 272 -33.05 -2.35 -26.58
C ASN A 272 -32.10 -1.99 -25.43
N ILE A 273 -32.64 -1.86 -24.21
CA ILE A 273 -31.93 -1.56 -22.95
C ILE A 273 -30.80 -2.57 -22.68
N ILE A 274 -31.03 -3.86 -22.96
CA ILE A 274 -30.05 -4.94 -22.73
C ILE A 274 -28.80 -4.74 -23.59
N GLY A 275 -28.97 -4.35 -24.86
CA GLY A 275 -27.84 -4.06 -25.74
C GLY A 275 -26.98 -2.89 -25.26
N GLY A 276 -27.61 -1.87 -24.67
CA GLY A 276 -26.90 -0.74 -24.04
C GLY A 276 -26.11 -1.14 -22.81
N ILE A 277 -26.66 -2.04 -21.98
CA ILE A 277 -25.94 -2.60 -20.82
C ILE A 277 -24.71 -3.39 -21.29
N LEU A 278 -24.86 -4.25 -22.30
CA LEU A 278 -23.76 -5.09 -22.82
C LEU A 278 -22.59 -4.26 -23.36
N ILE A 279 -22.86 -3.17 -24.08
CA ILE A 279 -21.79 -2.29 -24.60
C ILE A 279 -20.99 -1.64 -23.47
N CYS A 280 -21.62 -1.34 -22.31
CA CYS A 280 -20.90 -0.78 -21.16
C CYS A 280 -19.76 -1.71 -20.69
N PHE A 281 -19.91 -3.02 -20.84
CA PHE A 281 -18.90 -4.02 -20.44
C PHE A 281 -17.94 -4.41 -21.56
N SER A 282 -18.04 -3.80 -22.75
CA SER A 282 -17.15 -4.10 -23.88
C SER A 282 -15.72 -3.61 -23.66
N VAL A 283 -14.74 -4.52 -23.78
CA VAL A 283 -13.31 -4.19 -23.72
C VAL A 283 -12.92 -3.24 -24.84
N TYR A 284 -13.49 -3.41 -26.04
CA TYR A 284 -13.15 -2.58 -27.20
C TYR A 284 -13.54 -1.12 -26.97
N THR A 285 -14.80 -0.86 -26.61
CA THR A 285 -15.30 0.49 -26.34
C THR A 285 -14.61 1.13 -25.14
N ASN A 286 -14.42 0.38 -24.05
CA ASN A 286 -13.74 0.87 -22.84
C ASN A 286 -12.28 1.21 -23.11
N THR A 287 -11.57 0.37 -23.87
CA THR A 287 -10.17 0.64 -24.26
C THR A 287 -10.07 1.88 -25.13
N LYS A 288 -10.96 2.04 -26.12
CA LYS A 288 -11.00 3.24 -26.95
C LYS A 288 -11.22 4.51 -26.12
N GLU A 289 -12.09 4.45 -25.12
CA GLU A 289 -12.33 5.58 -24.22
C GLU A 289 -11.11 5.88 -23.33
N ILE A 290 -10.39 4.87 -22.82
CA ILE A 290 -9.15 5.07 -22.04
C ILE A 290 -8.09 5.79 -22.89
N PHE A 291 -7.85 5.31 -24.10
CA PHE A 291 -6.79 5.82 -24.98
C PHE A 291 -7.19 7.05 -25.80
N ARG A 292 -8.42 7.58 -25.65
CA ARG A 292 -8.87 8.80 -26.32
C ARG A 292 -8.08 10.04 -25.86
N THR A 293 -7.12 10.50 -26.65
CA THR A 293 -6.28 11.67 -26.33
C THR A 293 -6.90 13.02 -26.72
N LYS A 294 -8.08 13.04 -27.35
CA LYS A 294 -8.81 14.27 -27.65
C LYS A 294 -9.44 14.81 -26.37
N LEU A 295 -9.07 16.03 -25.99
CA LEU A 295 -9.55 16.72 -24.80
C LEU A 295 -10.64 17.73 -25.20
N ASP A 296 -11.65 17.88 -24.34
CA ASP A 296 -12.76 18.81 -24.57
C ASP A 296 -12.30 20.28 -24.45
N THR A 297 -13.03 21.17 -25.10
CA THR A 297 -12.74 22.62 -25.10
C THR A 297 -12.84 23.20 -23.67
N GLY A 298 -11.69 23.48 -23.05
CA GLY A 298 -11.58 24.00 -21.68
C GLY A 298 -10.98 23.03 -20.66
N ALA A 299 -10.58 21.82 -21.06
CA ALA A 299 -9.84 20.90 -20.20
C ALA A 299 -8.42 21.41 -19.91
N ILE A 300 -7.96 21.20 -18.68
CA ILE A 300 -6.62 21.62 -18.22
C ILE A 300 -5.63 20.48 -18.49
N SER A 301 -4.99 20.49 -19.67
CA SER A 301 -4.13 19.39 -20.13
C SER A 301 -2.98 19.06 -19.17
N ALA A 302 -2.37 20.08 -18.54
CA ALA A 302 -1.26 19.91 -17.62
C ALA A 302 -1.61 19.05 -16.39
N LEU A 303 -2.88 19.00 -15.98
CA LEU A 303 -3.31 18.18 -14.84
C LEU A 303 -3.10 16.68 -15.07
N HIS A 304 -3.12 16.22 -16.33
CA HIS A 304 -2.88 14.82 -16.64
C HIS A 304 -1.44 14.40 -16.33
N GLY A 305 -0.46 15.20 -16.76
CA GLY A 305 0.95 14.95 -16.44
C GLY A 305 1.23 14.97 -14.95
N VAL A 306 0.71 15.97 -14.23
CA VAL A 306 0.98 16.09 -12.78
C VAL A 306 0.35 14.94 -11.99
N ARG A 307 -0.86 14.49 -12.34
CA ARG A 307 -1.46 13.30 -11.71
C ARG A 307 -0.61 12.05 -11.90
N PHE A 308 -0.18 11.79 -13.14
CA PHE A 308 0.61 10.58 -13.41
C PHE A 308 1.94 10.59 -12.65
N LEU A 309 2.70 11.69 -12.74
CA LEU A 309 4.00 11.82 -12.08
C LEU A 309 3.85 11.80 -10.55
N GLY A 310 2.82 12.47 -10.02
CA GLY A 310 2.49 12.42 -8.60
C GLY A 310 2.19 11.01 -8.12
N MET A 311 1.49 10.20 -8.92
CA MET A 311 1.23 8.80 -8.61
C MET A 311 2.52 7.96 -8.59
N CYS A 312 3.42 8.18 -9.54
CA CYS A 312 4.71 7.49 -9.58
C CYS A 312 5.52 7.76 -8.29
N CYS A 313 5.55 9.01 -7.84
CA CYS A 313 6.17 9.39 -6.57
C CYS A 313 5.54 8.69 -5.35
N ILE A 314 4.21 8.55 -5.33
CA ILE A 314 3.49 7.81 -4.27
C ILE A 314 3.89 6.34 -4.28
N ILE A 315 3.91 5.68 -5.45
CA ILE A 315 4.27 4.25 -5.56
C ILE A 315 5.69 4.00 -5.05
N ILE A 316 6.66 4.84 -5.43
CA ILE A 316 8.04 4.74 -4.93
C ILE A 316 8.09 4.95 -3.42
N SER A 317 7.34 5.91 -2.89
CA SER A 317 7.28 6.16 -1.44
C SER A 317 6.66 4.98 -0.68
N HIS A 318 5.58 4.40 -1.19
CA HIS A 318 4.94 3.22 -0.61
C HIS A 318 5.79 1.96 -0.75
N THR A 319 6.64 1.87 -1.77
CA THR A 319 7.62 0.79 -1.91
C THR A 319 8.55 0.74 -0.69
N ALA A 320 9.04 1.89 -0.24
CA ALA A 320 9.84 1.99 0.97
C ALA A 320 9.02 1.72 2.24
N VAL A 321 7.82 2.31 2.35
CA VAL A 321 6.98 2.18 3.57
C VAL A 321 6.54 0.73 3.81
N TYR A 322 6.05 0.03 2.79
CA TYR A 322 5.61 -1.36 2.94
C TYR A 322 6.78 -2.34 3.06
N ALA A 323 8.00 -1.96 2.65
CA ALA A 323 9.19 -2.78 2.87
C ALA A 323 9.59 -2.88 4.35
N MET A 324 9.12 -1.97 5.22
CA MET A 324 9.51 -1.90 6.63
C MET A 324 9.31 -3.22 7.40
N ASP A 325 8.28 -3.99 7.06
CA ASP A 325 7.97 -5.29 7.68
C ASP A 325 8.84 -6.44 7.14
N PHE A 326 9.74 -6.18 6.18
CA PHE A 326 10.53 -7.19 5.46
C PHE A 326 12.03 -6.85 5.37
N ILE A 327 12.43 -5.69 5.90
CA ILE A 327 13.82 -5.21 5.85
C ILE A 327 14.62 -5.70 7.05
N ASP A 328 15.84 -6.18 6.81
CA ASP A 328 16.76 -6.66 7.86
C ASP A 328 17.47 -5.51 8.61
N ASN A 329 17.83 -4.42 7.93
CA ASN A 329 18.57 -3.28 8.47
C ASN A 329 17.64 -2.10 8.81
N LYS A 330 16.52 -2.38 9.52
CA LYS A 330 15.48 -1.38 9.83
C LYS A 330 16.06 -0.09 10.40
N ILE A 331 16.96 -0.18 11.38
CA ILE A 331 17.55 0.99 12.06
C ILE A 331 18.35 1.87 11.07
N TRP A 332 19.06 1.27 10.11
CA TRP A 332 19.77 2.02 9.08
C TRP A 332 18.83 2.86 8.23
N MET A 333 17.75 2.23 7.75
CA MET A 333 16.72 2.88 6.97
C MET A 333 16.15 4.08 7.74
N TRP A 334 15.86 3.92 9.04
CA TRP A 334 15.37 5.01 9.90
C TRP A 334 16.38 6.13 10.08
N LYS A 335 17.64 5.81 10.38
CA LYS A 335 18.68 6.83 10.54
C LYS A 335 18.86 7.62 9.25
N LYS A 336 18.88 6.96 8.09
CA LYS A 336 18.89 7.67 6.80
C LYS A 336 17.64 8.51 6.59
N GLN A 337 16.46 8.01 6.98
CA GLN A 337 15.19 8.74 6.90
C GLN A 337 15.18 10.02 7.74
N ILE A 338 15.76 10.02 8.94
CA ILE A 338 15.74 11.15 9.88
C ILE A 338 16.86 12.17 9.59
N TYR A 339 18.09 11.71 9.35
CA TYR A 339 19.27 12.57 9.43
C TYR A 339 19.86 13.00 8.08
N HIS A 340 19.52 12.35 6.97
CA HIS A 340 20.01 12.79 5.66
C HIS A 340 19.07 13.81 5.01
N VAL A 341 19.59 15.03 4.82
CA VAL A 341 18.95 16.16 4.13
C VAL A 341 18.49 15.81 2.69
N ASN A 342 19.13 14.81 2.06
CA ASN A 342 18.78 14.32 0.73
C ASN A 342 17.58 13.35 0.68
N ASN A 343 16.84 13.14 1.77
CA ASN A 343 15.75 12.18 1.76
C ASN A 343 14.43 12.77 1.22
N TYR A 344 14.46 13.12 -0.08
CA TYR A 344 13.30 13.59 -0.85
C TYR A 344 12.09 12.65 -0.71
N ILE A 345 12.31 11.34 -0.53
CA ILE A 345 11.25 10.32 -0.41
C ILE A 345 10.32 10.61 0.77
N VAL A 346 10.84 11.10 1.90
CA VAL A 346 10.05 11.31 3.13
C VAL A 346 9.25 12.61 3.06
N GLY A 347 9.85 13.66 2.48
CA GLY A 347 9.16 14.89 2.13
C GLY A 347 8.05 14.61 1.11
N ILE A 348 8.35 13.88 0.04
CA ILE A 348 7.38 13.40 -0.96
C ILE A 348 6.25 12.61 -0.29
N ARG A 349 6.54 11.68 0.63
CA ARG A 349 5.52 10.84 1.29
C ARG A 349 4.41 11.64 1.97
N ILE A 350 4.76 12.65 2.76
CA ILE A 350 3.79 13.37 3.61
C ILE A 350 2.96 14.37 2.79
N VAL A 351 3.56 14.85 1.71
CA VAL A 351 3.15 16.04 0.99
C VAL A 351 2.51 15.71 -0.38
N SER A 352 2.84 14.55 -0.96
CA SER A 352 2.30 14.11 -2.25
C SER A 352 0.78 13.89 -2.24
N ILE A 353 0.21 13.54 -1.08
CA ILE A 353 -1.24 13.30 -0.98
C ILE A 353 -2.00 14.64 -0.92
N ASP A 354 -1.41 15.67 -0.32
CA ASP A 354 -2.01 17.02 -0.23
C ASP A 354 -2.18 17.66 -1.62
N PHE A 355 -1.28 17.34 -2.56
CA PHE A 355 -1.44 17.70 -3.97
C PHE A 355 -2.77 17.19 -4.55
N TYR A 356 -3.15 15.94 -4.25
CA TYR A 356 -4.39 15.36 -4.76
C TYR A 356 -5.63 15.97 -4.12
N PHE A 357 -5.58 16.35 -2.84
CA PHE A 357 -6.67 17.10 -2.20
C PHE A 357 -6.88 18.47 -2.87
N LEU A 358 -5.79 19.20 -3.15
CA LEU A 358 -5.85 20.45 -3.89
C LEU A 358 -6.46 20.25 -5.28
N LEU A 359 -6.00 19.23 -6.01
CA LEU A 359 -6.49 18.92 -7.35
C LEU A 359 -7.98 18.55 -7.34
N SER A 360 -8.44 17.77 -6.35
CA SER A 360 -9.85 17.40 -6.16
C SER A 360 -10.71 18.65 -5.93
N GLY A 361 -10.33 19.52 -5.00
CA GLY A 361 -11.04 20.78 -4.74
C GLY A 361 -11.07 21.72 -5.95
N CYS A 362 -9.96 21.83 -6.69
CA CYS A 362 -9.86 22.64 -7.90
C CYS A 362 -10.82 22.20 -9.00
N LEU A 363 -10.85 20.89 -9.30
CA LEU A 363 -11.70 20.35 -10.36
C LEU A 363 -13.17 20.41 -10.03
N VAL A 364 -13.53 20.08 -8.79
CA VAL A 364 -14.93 20.10 -8.34
C VAL A 364 -15.50 21.50 -8.49
N THR A 365 -14.78 22.52 -8.02
CA THR A 365 -15.18 23.92 -8.17
C THR A 365 -15.21 24.36 -9.63
N TYR A 366 -14.17 24.05 -10.40
CA TYR A 366 -14.08 24.45 -11.81
C TYR A 366 -15.22 23.87 -12.65
N ILE A 367 -15.47 22.57 -12.56
CA ILE A 367 -16.51 21.88 -13.33
C ILE A 367 -17.91 22.36 -12.93
N TYR A 368 -18.16 22.50 -11.62
CA TYR A 368 -19.47 22.95 -11.12
C TYR A 368 -19.81 24.36 -11.59
N LEU A 369 -18.89 25.32 -11.39
CA LEU A 369 -19.11 26.72 -11.79
C LEU A 369 -19.20 26.86 -13.31
N MET A 370 -18.36 26.15 -14.07
CA MET A 370 -18.43 26.16 -15.53
C MET A 370 -19.76 25.58 -16.04
N SER A 371 -20.28 24.52 -15.41
CA SER A 371 -21.58 23.95 -15.76
C SER A 371 -22.74 24.91 -15.49
N LYS A 372 -22.65 25.76 -14.47
CA LYS A 372 -23.68 26.76 -14.15
C LYS A 372 -23.62 27.95 -15.12
N MET A 373 -22.42 28.42 -15.46
CA MET A 373 -22.23 29.49 -16.45
C MET A 373 -22.82 29.13 -17.83
N ASN A 374 -22.65 27.88 -18.26
CA ASN A 374 -23.12 27.43 -19.58
C ASN A 374 -24.64 27.20 -19.68
N LYS A 375 -25.34 26.96 -18.56
CA LYS A 375 -26.77 26.59 -18.57
C LYS A 375 -27.74 27.78 -18.51
N GLY A 376 -27.24 29.01 -18.41
CA GLY A 376 -28.07 30.18 -18.12
C GLY A 376 -28.60 30.15 -16.69
N GLN A 377 -28.67 31.33 -16.04
CA GLN A 377 -29.04 31.50 -14.63
C GLN A 377 -30.53 31.23 -14.34
N ILE A 378 -31.08 30.06 -14.68
CA ILE A 378 -32.34 29.62 -14.10
C ILE A 378 -32.01 28.97 -12.75
N GLU A 379 -31.75 29.81 -11.76
CA GLU A 379 -31.44 29.38 -10.39
C GLU A 379 -32.74 29.19 -9.61
N SER A 380 -33.08 27.95 -9.28
CA SER A 380 -34.19 27.70 -8.35
C SER A 380 -33.79 28.20 -6.96
N THR A 381 -34.60 29.07 -6.36
CA THR A 381 -34.46 29.50 -4.97
C THR A 381 -34.93 28.42 -3.98
N ASN A 382 -35.58 27.35 -4.46
CA ASN A 382 -36.12 26.28 -3.64
C ASN A 382 -35.03 25.43 -2.96
N CYS A 383 -35.06 25.40 -1.62
CA CYS A 383 -34.16 24.59 -0.80
C CYS A 383 -34.22 23.09 -1.17
N ARG A 384 -35.43 22.56 -1.44
CA ARG A 384 -35.64 21.16 -1.83
C ARG A 384 -34.89 20.79 -3.12
N GLU A 385 -34.89 21.67 -4.12
CA GLU A 385 -34.22 21.43 -5.40
C GLU A 385 -32.69 21.43 -5.23
N LYS A 386 -32.15 22.33 -4.40
CA LYS A 386 -30.72 22.35 -4.04
C LYS A 386 -30.28 21.11 -3.27
N LEU A 387 -31.12 20.60 -2.36
CA LEU A 387 -30.86 19.35 -1.66
C LEU A 387 -30.85 18.16 -2.63
N ILE A 388 -31.82 18.09 -3.54
CA ILE A 388 -31.85 17.05 -4.60
C ILE A 388 -30.59 17.16 -5.48
N GLU A 389 -30.18 18.37 -5.86
CA GLU A 389 -28.94 18.61 -6.60
C GLU A 389 -27.72 18.07 -5.84
N LEU A 390 -27.61 18.34 -4.53
CA LEU A 390 -26.54 17.83 -3.68
C LEU A 390 -26.52 16.29 -3.67
N PHE A 391 -27.66 15.65 -3.39
CA PHE A 391 -27.77 14.19 -3.37
C PHE A 391 -27.39 13.55 -4.71
N VAL A 392 -27.82 14.14 -5.83
CA VAL A 392 -27.46 13.63 -7.17
C VAL A 392 -25.95 13.69 -7.40
N HIS A 393 -25.27 14.77 -7.00
CA HIS A 393 -23.82 14.87 -7.13
C HIS A 393 -23.07 13.85 -6.26
N ILE A 394 -23.51 13.66 -5.02
CA ILE A 394 -22.94 12.68 -4.09
C ILE A 394 -23.10 11.26 -4.64
N ILE A 395 -24.32 10.88 -5.05
CA ILE A 395 -24.60 9.54 -5.60
C ILE A 395 -23.79 9.26 -6.87
N LYS A 396 -23.67 10.26 -7.76
CA LYS A 396 -22.85 10.12 -8.98
C LYS A 396 -21.39 9.82 -8.65
N ARG A 397 -20.81 10.50 -7.66
CA ARG A 397 -19.44 10.25 -7.24
C ARG A 397 -19.30 8.88 -6.55
N PHE A 398 -20.26 8.52 -5.71
CA PHE A 398 -20.30 7.22 -5.03
C PHE A 398 -20.32 6.06 -6.03
N ILE A 399 -21.27 6.05 -6.96
CA ILE A 399 -21.37 4.99 -8.00
C ILE A 399 -20.12 4.92 -8.88
N ARG A 400 -19.44 6.05 -9.12
CA ARG A 400 -18.20 6.07 -9.89
C ARG A 400 -17.01 5.41 -9.15
N LEU A 401 -16.86 5.64 -7.85
CA LEU A 401 -15.67 5.21 -7.10
C LEU A 401 -15.86 3.83 -6.46
N THR A 402 -17.02 3.58 -5.87
CA THR A 402 -17.26 2.43 -5.00
C THR A 402 -17.07 1.07 -5.68
N PRO A 403 -17.52 0.81 -6.93
CA PRO A 403 -17.41 -0.51 -7.53
C PRO A 403 -15.96 -1.04 -7.61
N ALA A 404 -15.05 -0.22 -8.15
CA ALA A 404 -13.63 -0.59 -8.25
C ALA A 404 -12.99 -0.72 -6.86
N TYR A 405 -13.36 0.13 -5.91
CA TYR A 405 -12.87 0.08 -4.54
C TYR A 405 -13.28 -1.22 -3.83
N MET A 406 -14.54 -1.64 -3.95
CA MET A 406 -15.04 -2.87 -3.34
C MET A 406 -14.45 -4.13 -3.98
N MET A 407 -14.22 -4.14 -5.30
CA MET A 407 -13.51 -5.24 -5.96
C MET A 407 -12.08 -5.38 -5.44
N VAL A 408 -11.35 -4.27 -5.29
CA VAL A 408 -9.98 -4.31 -4.74
C VAL A 408 -9.98 -4.73 -3.27
N LEU A 409 -10.96 -4.30 -2.47
CA LEU A 409 -11.12 -4.77 -1.09
C LEU A 409 -11.30 -6.29 -1.04
N GLY A 410 -12.14 -6.84 -1.92
CA GLY A 410 -12.31 -8.28 -2.08
C GLY A 410 -10.98 -8.97 -2.39
N ILE A 411 -10.30 -8.56 -3.46
CA ILE A 411 -8.98 -9.10 -3.87
C ILE A 411 -7.96 -9.03 -2.73
N PHE A 412 -7.92 -7.91 -2.00
CA PHE A 412 -7.02 -7.73 -0.88
C PHE A 412 -7.32 -8.68 0.29
N GLN A 413 -8.60 -8.90 0.61
CA GLN A 413 -9.00 -9.90 1.60
C GLN A 413 -8.55 -11.30 1.18
N LEU A 414 -8.77 -11.71 -0.08
CA LEU A 414 -8.33 -13.03 -0.57
C LEU A 414 -6.81 -13.17 -0.43
N SER A 415 -6.08 -12.17 -0.93
CA SER A 415 -4.63 -12.16 -0.90
C SER A 415 -4.11 -12.20 0.54
N SER A 416 -4.68 -11.44 1.46
CA SER A 416 -4.22 -11.40 2.84
C SER A 416 -4.48 -12.71 3.59
N VAL A 417 -5.56 -13.43 3.31
CA VAL A 417 -5.83 -14.74 3.93
C VAL A 417 -4.85 -15.78 3.40
N TRP A 418 -4.61 -15.80 2.09
CA TRP A 418 -3.66 -16.73 1.48
C TRP A 418 -2.23 -16.51 1.99
N PHE A 419 -1.78 -15.25 2.04
CA PHE A 419 -0.45 -14.93 2.55
C PHE A 419 -0.30 -15.14 4.06
N ASP A 420 -1.38 -15.05 4.84
CA ASP A 420 -1.27 -15.38 6.26
C ASP A 420 -0.91 -16.86 6.48
N LYS A 421 -1.44 -17.77 5.65
CA LYS A 421 -1.08 -19.19 5.73
C LYS A 421 0.29 -19.51 5.10
N THR A 422 0.61 -18.90 3.96
CA THR A 422 1.76 -19.31 3.13
C THR A 422 3.04 -18.53 3.35
N SER A 423 2.95 -17.31 3.89
CA SER A 423 4.11 -16.43 4.13
C SER A 423 4.77 -16.74 5.46
N GLN A 424 6.11 -16.74 5.45
CA GLN A 424 6.93 -16.86 6.66
C GLN A 424 7.12 -15.54 7.42
N PHE A 425 6.62 -14.42 6.90
CA PHE A 425 6.83 -13.12 7.50
C PHE A 425 5.73 -12.77 8.51
N TYR A 426 6.14 -12.22 9.65
CA TYR A 426 5.21 -11.63 10.61
C TYR A 426 4.88 -10.18 10.25
N VAL A 427 3.64 -9.93 9.83
CA VAL A 427 3.17 -8.62 9.38
C VAL A 427 2.51 -7.86 10.53
N SER A 428 2.80 -6.56 10.67
CA SER A 428 2.21 -5.75 11.74
C SER A 428 0.71 -5.50 11.53
N GLU A 429 0.28 -5.31 10.28
CA GLU A 429 -1.11 -5.10 9.91
C GLU A 429 -1.77 -6.44 9.57
N LYS A 430 -2.51 -7.02 10.54
CA LYS A 430 -3.30 -8.24 10.37
C LYS A 430 -4.58 -8.00 9.56
N SER A 431 -4.40 -7.76 8.26
CA SER A 431 -5.49 -7.38 7.36
C SER A 431 -6.53 -8.49 7.19
N HIS A 432 -6.14 -9.76 7.21
CA HIS A 432 -7.04 -10.91 7.09
C HIS A 432 -8.12 -10.97 8.19
N GLU A 433 -7.76 -10.68 9.44
CA GLU A 433 -8.68 -10.58 10.58
C GLU A 433 -9.51 -9.29 10.54
N THR A 434 -8.85 -8.17 10.23
CA THR A 434 -9.43 -6.84 10.36
C THR A 434 -10.45 -6.55 9.26
N CYS A 435 -10.09 -6.83 8.02
CA CYS A 435 -10.96 -6.58 6.87
C CYS A 435 -12.19 -7.49 6.90
N ALA A 436 -12.07 -8.73 7.37
CA ALA A 436 -13.22 -9.62 7.59
C ALA A 436 -14.27 -8.99 8.53
N LYS A 437 -13.83 -8.27 9.58
CA LYS A 437 -14.74 -7.65 10.57
C LYS A 437 -15.23 -6.26 10.17
N TYR A 438 -14.39 -5.47 9.50
CA TYR A 438 -14.60 -4.02 9.37
C TYR A 438 -14.67 -3.49 7.92
N TRP A 439 -14.79 -4.37 6.91
CA TRP A 439 -14.91 -3.97 5.50
C TRP A 439 -16.02 -2.94 5.24
N TRP A 440 -17.13 -2.98 5.99
CA TRP A 440 -18.27 -2.08 5.81
C TRP A 440 -17.90 -0.61 6.09
N ARG A 441 -16.87 -0.36 6.91
CA ARG A 441 -16.36 1.01 7.17
C ARG A 441 -15.77 1.64 5.92
N ASN A 442 -15.15 0.83 5.06
CA ASN A 442 -14.58 1.24 3.78
C ASN A 442 -15.70 1.58 2.79
N LEU A 443 -16.77 0.77 2.74
CA LEU A 443 -17.95 1.02 1.90
C LEU A 443 -18.63 2.36 2.24
N LEU A 444 -18.70 2.70 3.53
CA LEU A 444 -19.29 3.94 4.02
C LEU A 444 -18.34 5.15 3.99
N TYR A 445 -17.07 4.97 3.57
CA TYR A 445 -16.05 6.02 3.57
C TYR A 445 -15.84 6.66 4.95
N ILE A 446 -15.85 5.85 6.01
CA ILE A 446 -15.66 6.29 7.41
C ILE A 446 -14.50 5.59 8.10
N ASN A 447 -13.72 4.79 7.37
CA ASN A 447 -12.60 4.02 7.91
C ASN A 447 -11.46 4.89 8.50
N ASN A 448 -11.45 6.20 8.24
CA ASN A 448 -10.52 7.19 8.77
C ASN A 448 -10.91 7.75 10.15
N PHE A 449 -12.19 7.72 10.55
CA PHE A 449 -12.64 8.21 11.88
C PHE A 449 -12.35 7.25 13.02
N PHE A 450 -12.10 5.99 12.67
CA PHE A 450 -11.72 4.83 13.50
C PHE A 450 -10.57 5.07 14.51
N GLY A 451 -9.76 6.11 14.34
CA GLY A 451 -8.61 6.41 15.20
C GLY A 451 -8.90 7.31 16.41
N LEU A 452 -10.15 7.67 16.70
CA LEU A 452 -10.50 8.72 17.67
C LEU A 452 -10.29 8.36 19.16
N ASP A 453 -10.13 7.08 19.50
CA ASP A 453 -10.13 6.62 20.90
C ASP A 453 -8.98 7.16 21.73
N ALA A 454 -7.80 7.35 21.14
CA ALA A 454 -6.65 7.89 21.86
C ALA A 454 -6.83 9.36 22.26
N MET A 455 -7.60 10.14 21.48
CA MET A 455 -7.84 11.56 21.74
C MET A 455 -8.94 11.79 22.79
N ILE A 456 -10.01 10.99 22.75
CA ILE A 456 -11.12 11.07 23.72
C ILE A 456 -10.65 10.64 25.12
N LYS A 457 -9.72 9.68 25.21
CA LYS A 457 -9.16 9.17 26.46
C LYS A 457 -8.55 10.27 27.35
N ASN A 458 -7.86 11.25 26.76
CA ASN A 458 -7.24 12.34 27.52
C ASN A 458 -8.21 13.50 27.81
N LEU A 459 -9.38 13.52 27.16
CA LEU A 459 -10.36 14.61 27.30
C LEU A 459 -11.51 14.27 28.26
N LEU A 460 -11.78 12.98 28.52
CA LEU A 460 -12.94 12.52 29.30
C LEU A 460 -12.64 11.72 30.58
N GLY A 461 -11.37 11.44 30.90
CA GLY A 461 -10.99 10.75 32.14
C GLY A 461 -11.34 9.25 32.16
N ASP A 462 -10.58 8.48 32.97
CA ASP A 462 -10.43 7.01 32.92
C ASP A 462 -11.65 6.17 33.36
N ILE A 463 -12.90 6.59 33.13
CA ILE A 463 -14.08 5.81 33.53
C ILE A 463 -14.72 5.15 32.29
N LYS A 464 -14.42 3.85 32.11
CA LYS A 464 -14.84 2.89 31.06
C LYS A 464 -13.97 2.75 29.79
N ILE A 465 -12.64 2.73 29.90
CA ILE A 465 -11.73 2.44 28.76
C ILE A 465 -10.77 1.28 29.08
N LEU A 466 -11.31 0.13 29.53
CA LEU A 466 -10.55 -1.13 29.55
C LEU A 466 -11.11 -2.15 28.55
N ILE A 467 -12.42 -2.17 28.33
CA ILE A 467 -13.08 -3.03 27.32
C ILE A 467 -12.93 -2.45 25.89
N LEU A 468 -12.72 -1.13 25.76
CA LEU A 468 -12.55 -0.45 24.45
C LEU A 468 -11.11 -0.55 23.90
N LYS A 469 -10.13 -0.86 24.77
CA LYS A 469 -8.69 -0.75 24.51
C LYS A 469 -8.14 -1.76 23.49
N PHE A 470 -8.92 -2.79 23.14
CA PHE A 470 -8.49 -3.87 22.24
C PHE A 470 -9.29 -3.95 20.92
N ILE A 471 -10.40 -3.18 20.78
CA ILE A 471 -11.39 -3.40 19.71
C ILE A 471 -11.28 -2.38 18.54
N LEU A 472 -10.71 -1.17 18.73
CA LEU A 472 -10.93 -0.06 17.79
C LEU A 472 -9.77 0.34 16.83
N TYR A 473 -8.54 -0.14 17.01
CA TYR A 473 -7.37 0.49 16.35
C TYR A 473 -7.04 0.03 14.91
N ILE A 474 -7.77 -0.92 14.29
CA ILE A 474 -7.28 -1.54 13.05
C ILE A 474 -8.14 -1.15 11.84
N GLN A 475 -7.53 -0.39 10.93
CA GLN A 475 -8.12 -0.01 9.64
C GLN A 475 -8.00 -1.18 8.66
N CYS A 476 -9.06 -1.44 7.89
CA CYS A 476 -8.97 -2.29 6.71
C CYS A 476 -8.43 -1.47 5.53
N MET A 477 -7.39 -1.97 4.85
CA MET A 477 -6.64 -1.27 3.79
C MET A 477 -6.08 0.07 4.28
N SER A 478 -4.93 0.05 4.94
CA SER A 478 -4.27 1.22 5.55
C SER A 478 -3.99 2.42 4.63
N TRP A 479 -4.09 2.31 3.31
CA TRP A 479 -3.99 3.44 2.39
C TRP A 479 -5.34 4.11 2.12
N SER A 480 -6.46 3.40 2.33
CA SER A 480 -7.78 3.81 1.87
C SER A 480 -8.39 4.99 2.63
N TRP A 481 -7.79 5.43 3.74
CA TRP A 481 -8.19 6.64 4.46
C TRP A 481 -8.23 7.89 3.57
N TYR A 482 -7.36 7.97 2.55
CA TYR A 482 -7.33 9.11 1.63
C TYR A 482 -8.63 9.20 0.83
N ILE A 483 -9.14 8.05 0.38
CA ILE A 483 -10.39 7.95 -0.36
C ILE A 483 -11.57 8.35 0.53
N ALA A 484 -11.56 7.93 1.81
CA ALA A 484 -12.55 8.36 2.80
C ALA A 484 -12.53 9.88 2.99
N ASN A 485 -11.35 10.46 3.24
CA ASN A 485 -11.17 11.91 3.37
C ASN A 485 -11.65 12.66 2.12
N ASP A 486 -11.26 12.21 0.93
CA ASP A 486 -11.61 12.87 -0.32
C ASP A 486 -13.13 12.86 -0.58
N MET A 487 -13.83 11.78 -0.22
CA MET A 487 -15.30 11.73 -0.27
C MET A 487 -15.94 12.68 0.75
N GLN A 488 -15.44 12.73 1.98
CA GLN A 488 -15.94 13.62 3.04
C GLN A 488 -15.73 15.09 2.67
N LEU A 489 -14.54 15.45 2.20
CA LEU A 489 -14.20 16.80 1.74
C LEU A 489 -15.01 17.19 0.49
N TYR A 490 -15.32 16.23 -0.39
CA TYR A 490 -16.21 16.48 -1.52
C TYR A 490 -17.62 16.86 -1.08
N VAL A 491 -18.20 16.15 -0.10
CA VAL A 491 -19.53 16.46 0.43
C VAL A 491 -19.56 17.88 1.00
N ILE A 492 -18.55 18.25 1.80
CA ILE A 492 -18.41 19.62 2.34
C ILE A 492 -18.29 20.63 1.20
N ALA A 493 -17.40 20.40 0.24
CA ALA A 493 -17.15 21.31 -0.87
C ALA A 493 -18.39 21.52 -1.76
N MET A 494 -19.10 20.46 -2.12
CA MET A 494 -20.33 20.55 -2.91
C MET A 494 -21.42 21.31 -2.15
N THR A 495 -21.53 21.09 -0.84
CA THR A 495 -22.48 21.82 0.01
C THR A 495 -22.16 23.32 0.00
N LEU A 496 -20.89 23.70 0.18
CA LEU A 496 -20.45 25.10 0.14
C LEU A 496 -20.61 25.72 -1.25
N LEU A 497 -20.35 24.97 -2.32
CA LEU A 497 -20.53 25.44 -3.70
C LEU A 497 -22.02 25.69 -4.02
N ILE A 498 -22.91 24.77 -3.63
CA ILE A 498 -24.35 24.96 -3.79
C ILE A 498 -24.83 26.14 -2.92
N LEU A 499 -24.35 26.24 -1.67
CA LEU A 499 -24.66 27.37 -0.79
C LEU A 499 -24.21 28.71 -1.40
N SER A 500 -23.03 28.73 -2.03
CA SER A 500 -22.44 29.94 -2.65
C SER A 500 -23.29 30.53 -3.78
N THR A 501 -24.16 29.74 -4.40
CA THR A 501 -25.10 30.23 -5.44
C THR A 501 -26.20 31.10 -4.86
N THR A 502 -26.56 30.91 -3.58
CA THR A 502 -27.59 31.71 -2.88
C THR A 502 -26.98 32.72 -1.93
N TYR A 503 -26.01 32.28 -1.13
CA TYR A 503 -25.41 33.06 -0.05
C TYR A 503 -23.89 33.04 -0.19
N PHE A 504 -23.39 33.78 -1.18
CA PHE A 504 -21.96 33.81 -1.51
C PHE A 504 -21.10 34.19 -0.31
N TYR A 505 -21.42 35.29 0.38
CA TYR A 505 -20.66 35.76 1.54
C TYR A 505 -20.67 34.74 2.69
N THR A 506 -21.81 34.11 2.96
CA THR A 506 -21.92 33.06 4.00
C THR A 506 -21.07 31.83 3.65
N ALA A 507 -21.05 31.41 2.39
CA ALA A 507 -20.19 30.30 1.97
C ALA A 507 -18.70 30.63 2.14
N VAL A 508 -18.30 31.87 1.81
CA VAL A 508 -16.91 32.33 1.96
C VAL A 508 -16.52 32.46 3.44
N THR A 509 -17.40 32.96 4.31
CA THR A 509 -17.12 33.05 5.75
C THR A 509 -16.97 31.66 6.37
N ILE A 510 -17.82 30.69 6.00
CA ILE A 510 -17.68 29.30 6.46
C ILE A 510 -16.36 28.69 5.94
N LEU A 511 -16.02 28.91 4.67
CA LEU A 511 -14.76 28.43 4.09
C LEU A 511 -13.53 28.99 4.83
N GLY A 512 -13.54 30.30 5.14
CA GLY A 512 -12.49 30.96 5.92
C GLY A 512 -12.42 30.42 7.36
N ALA A 513 -13.56 30.22 8.01
CA ALA A 513 -13.62 29.65 9.36
C ALA A 513 -13.06 28.22 9.40
N LEU A 514 -13.37 27.37 8.42
CA LEU A 514 -12.82 26.02 8.31
C LEU A 514 -11.30 26.03 8.11
N LEU A 515 -10.78 26.93 7.28
CA LEU A 515 -9.35 27.08 7.05
C LEU A 515 -8.61 27.51 8.32
N ILE A 516 -9.09 28.57 8.98
CA ILE A 516 -8.52 29.08 10.24
C ILE A 516 -8.62 28.03 11.33
N GLY A 517 -9.77 27.36 11.46
CA GLY A 517 -9.99 26.28 12.41
C GLY A 517 -8.99 25.13 12.21
N SER A 518 -8.72 24.73 10.97
CA SER A 518 -7.72 23.69 10.66
C SER A 518 -6.30 24.09 11.05
N ILE A 519 -5.91 25.36 10.81
CA ILE A 519 -4.59 25.90 11.18
C ILE A 519 -4.43 25.90 12.70
N ILE A 520 -5.40 26.46 13.42
CA ILE A 520 -5.38 26.54 14.89
C ILE A 520 -5.35 25.15 15.50
N LEU A 521 -6.22 24.25 15.03
CA LEU A 521 -6.29 22.89 15.53
C LEU A 521 -4.98 22.14 15.27
N SER A 522 -4.36 22.30 14.09
CA SER A 522 -3.07 21.68 13.76
C SER A 522 -1.92 22.20 14.62
N GLY A 523 -1.86 23.52 14.85
CA GLY A 523 -0.83 24.14 15.68
C GLY A 523 -0.99 23.79 17.16
N TYR A 524 -2.21 23.89 17.68
CA TYR A 524 -2.54 23.56 19.07
C TYR A 524 -2.20 22.10 19.39
N THR A 525 -2.62 21.18 18.53
CA THR A 525 -2.29 19.75 18.69
C THR A 525 -0.80 19.49 18.59
N SER A 526 -0.07 20.17 17.71
CA SER A 526 1.39 20.04 17.69
C SER A 526 2.07 20.59 18.94
N TYR A 527 1.56 21.69 19.50
CA TYR A 527 2.12 22.35 20.68
C TYR A 527 1.97 21.48 21.94
N VAL A 528 0.75 20.99 22.19
CA VAL A 528 0.44 20.16 23.38
C VAL A 528 1.27 18.89 23.40
N TYR A 529 1.47 18.27 22.24
CA TYR A 529 2.15 16.97 22.16
C TYR A 529 3.65 17.08 21.87
N GLY A 530 4.19 18.29 21.68
CA GLY A 530 5.64 18.51 21.48
C GLY A 530 6.20 17.84 20.21
N ILE A 531 5.42 17.74 19.14
CA ILE A 531 5.71 16.86 17.99
C ILE A 531 6.38 17.62 16.86
N VAL A 532 7.61 17.23 16.53
CA VAL A 532 8.30 17.68 15.32
C VAL A 532 7.94 16.76 14.15
N PRO A 533 7.34 17.29 13.05
CA PRO A 533 7.27 16.54 11.80
C PRO A 533 8.67 16.04 11.46
N PHE A 534 8.78 14.81 10.96
CA PHE A 534 10.03 14.20 10.49
C PHE A 534 11.02 13.67 11.55
N GLN A 535 10.84 13.91 12.87
CA GLN A 535 11.92 13.61 13.84
C GLN A 535 11.60 12.63 14.99
N THR A 536 10.34 12.42 15.38
CA THR A 536 10.07 11.71 16.65
C THR A 536 9.15 10.49 16.46
N PHE A 537 9.68 9.28 16.68
CA PHE A 537 8.94 8.00 16.77
C PHE A 537 9.00 7.44 18.21
N ASN A 538 8.62 8.22 19.24
CA ASN A 538 8.31 7.66 20.57
C ASN A 538 6.95 6.90 20.55
N GLU A 539 6.68 6.02 21.51
CA GLU A 539 5.39 5.30 21.64
C GLU A 539 4.17 6.25 21.60
N ARG A 540 4.22 7.36 22.36
CA ARG A 540 3.17 8.41 22.34
C ARG A 540 2.98 9.07 20.96
N SER A 541 3.99 9.01 20.09
CA SER A 541 3.94 9.62 18.76
C SER A 541 3.36 8.69 17.68
N LYS A 542 3.33 7.37 17.92
CA LYS A 542 2.77 6.40 16.96
C LYS A 542 1.25 6.48 16.92
N GLU A 543 0.61 6.43 18.08
CA GLU A 543 -0.83 6.59 18.22
C GLU A 543 -1.31 7.97 17.73
N PHE A 544 -0.49 9.01 17.88
CA PHE A 544 -0.85 10.38 17.49
C PHE A 544 -0.58 10.72 16.01
N ARG A 545 0.42 10.10 15.37
CA ARG A 545 0.66 10.28 13.92
C ARG A 545 -0.52 9.81 13.09
N ASP A 546 -1.13 8.70 13.48
CA ASP A 546 -2.30 8.16 12.80
C ASP A 546 -3.50 9.12 12.91
N VAL A 547 -3.66 9.78 14.06
CA VAL A 547 -4.68 10.81 14.26
C VAL A 547 -4.44 12.01 13.33
N PHE A 548 -3.25 12.62 13.34
CA PHE A 548 -2.98 13.82 12.53
C PHE A 548 -2.95 13.56 11.02
N TYR A 549 -2.53 12.36 10.62
CA TYR A 549 -2.32 12.01 9.22
C TYR A 549 -3.63 11.59 8.52
N PHE A 550 -4.52 10.85 9.20
CA PHE A 550 -5.72 10.26 8.61
C PHE A 550 -6.97 11.14 8.71
N LEU A 551 -7.07 12.06 9.67
CA LEU A 551 -8.31 12.82 9.92
C LEU A 551 -8.50 13.99 8.94
N PRO A 552 -9.73 14.26 8.49
CA PRO A 552 -10.01 15.21 7.42
C PRO A 552 -9.78 16.67 7.84
N TRP A 553 -10.03 17.02 9.12
CA TRP A 553 -9.89 18.39 9.62
C TRP A 553 -8.44 18.90 9.65
N PHE A 554 -7.44 18.01 9.70
CA PHE A 554 -6.04 18.41 9.57
C PHE A 554 -5.58 18.51 8.12
N ARG A 555 -6.39 18.05 7.16
CA ARG A 555 -6.08 17.93 5.72
C ARG A 555 -7.01 18.76 4.82
N ILE A 556 -7.96 19.48 5.40
CA ILE A 556 -8.90 20.31 4.64
C ILE A 556 -8.23 21.53 3.99
N SER A 557 -7.12 22.05 4.53
CA SER A 557 -6.49 23.29 4.05
C SER A 557 -6.05 23.23 2.58
N PRO A 558 -5.28 22.21 2.11
CA PRO A 558 -4.95 22.06 0.69
C PRO A 558 -6.19 21.95 -0.21
N TYR A 559 -7.25 21.29 0.25
CA TYR A 559 -8.51 21.17 -0.49
C TYR A 559 -9.18 22.54 -0.67
N ILE A 560 -9.21 23.37 0.37
CA ILE A 560 -9.72 24.75 0.32
C ILE A 560 -8.89 25.61 -0.65
N ILE A 561 -7.55 25.51 -0.62
CA ILE A 561 -6.70 26.19 -1.62
C ILE A 561 -7.06 25.72 -3.03
N GLY A 562 -7.37 24.43 -3.21
CA GLY A 562 -7.94 23.89 -4.43
C GLY A 562 -9.24 24.59 -4.85
N ILE A 563 -10.21 24.72 -3.95
CA ILE A 563 -11.48 25.42 -4.21
C ILE A 563 -11.23 26.86 -4.69
N ILE A 564 -10.36 27.60 -4.00
CA ILE A 564 -9.97 28.98 -4.38
C ILE A 564 -9.35 28.99 -5.78
N THR A 565 -8.45 28.05 -6.06
CA THR A 565 -7.81 27.90 -7.37
C THR A 565 -8.84 27.65 -8.47
N GLY A 566 -9.79 26.74 -8.26
CA GLY A 566 -10.88 26.46 -9.20
C GLY A 566 -11.76 27.69 -9.48
N TYR A 567 -12.07 28.48 -8.45
CA TYR A 567 -12.81 29.73 -8.60
C TYR A 567 -12.04 30.75 -9.45
N VAL A 568 -10.74 30.96 -9.17
CA VAL A 568 -9.89 31.85 -9.97
C VAL A 568 -9.82 31.41 -11.44
N LEU A 569 -9.71 30.10 -11.70
CA LEU A 569 -9.70 29.54 -13.06
C LEU A 569 -11.00 29.82 -13.83
N THR A 570 -12.15 29.76 -13.16
CA THR A 570 -13.44 30.04 -13.81
C THR A 570 -13.59 31.52 -14.20
N LYS A 571 -13.08 32.44 -13.38
CA LYS A 571 -13.12 33.88 -13.65
C LYS A 571 -12.08 34.32 -14.69
N THR A 572 -10.94 33.63 -14.76
CA THR A 572 -9.81 33.97 -15.65
C THR A 572 -10.01 33.52 -17.10
N LYS A 573 -10.90 32.55 -17.37
CA LYS A 573 -11.07 31.90 -18.69
C LYS A 573 -11.24 32.86 -19.87
N ASN A 574 -11.77 34.07 -19.66
CA ASN A 574 -12.07 35.01 -20.75
C ASN A 574 -11.21 36.29 -20.76
N ASN A 575 -10.55 36.70 -19.66
CA ASN A 575 -10.14 38.12 -19.52
C ASN A 575 -8.74 38.41 -18.92
N LEU A 576 -7.93 37.41 -18.51
CA LEU A 576 -6.70 37.69 -17.75
C LEU A 576 -5.41 37.32 -18.49
N ILE A 577 -4.79 38.33 -19.11
CA ILE A 577 -3.38 38.28 -19.53
C ILE A 577 -2.52 38.67 -18.33
N LEU A 578 -1.87 37.71 -17.69
CA LEU A 578 -0.93 38.00 -16.59
C LEU A 578 0.30 38.74 -17.15
N LYS A 579 0.60 39.92 -16.56
CA LYS A 579 1.84 40.66 -16.85
C LYS A 579 3.05 39.84 -16.38
N LYS A 580 4.17 39.88 -17.12
CA LYS A 580 5.42 39.15 -16.79
C LYS A 580 5.89 39.37 -15.33
N LYS A 581 5.73 40.58 -14.79
CA LYS A 581 6.05 40.90 -13.38
C LYS A 581 5.27 40.05 -12.36
N ILE A 582 4.01 39.74 -12.65
CA ILE A 582 3.15 38.93 -11.78
C ILE A 582 3.61 37.47 -11.82
N ILE A 583 4.01 36.97 -12.99
CA ILE A 583 4.52 35.60 -13.16
C ILE A 583 5.82 35.42 -12.36
N ILE A 584 6.77 36.36 -12.46
CA ILE A 584 8.02 36.32 -11.69
C ILE A 584 7.72 36.34 -10.18
N SER A 585 6.80 37.21 -9.73
CA SER A 585 6.38 37.26 -8.33
C SER A 585 5.78 35.92 -7.86
N CYS A 586 4.96 35.27 -8.69
CA CYS A 586 4.42 33.94 -8.39
C CYS A 586 5.51 32.88 -8.25
N TRP A 587 6.54 32.89 -9.10
CA TRP A 587 7.68 31.97 -9.01
C TRP A 587 8.54 32.22 -7.76
N CYS A 588 8.78 33.48 -7.41
CA CYS A 588 9.47 33.84 -6.17
C CYS A 588 8.69 33.37 -4.94
N LEU A 589 7.37 33.59 -4.91
CA LEU A 589 6.50 33.13 -3.83
C LEU A 589 6.49 31.60 -3.74
N ALA A 590 6.36 30.91 -4.88
CA ALA A 590 6.39 29.44 -4.93
C ALA A 590 7.72 28.89 -4.37
N SER A 591 8.84 29.52 -4.75
CA SER A 591 10.18 29.13 -4.28
C SER A 591 10.35 29.38 -2.78
N ALA A 592 9.89 30.53 -2.26
CA ALA A 592 9.94 30.85 -0.83
C ALA A 592 9.12 29.86 0.00
N CYS A 593 7.91 29.52 -0.46
CA CYS A 593 7.07 28.51 0.18
C CYS A 593 7.70 27.11 0.15
N TYR A 594 8.34 26.72 -0.96
CA TYR A 594 9.06 25.45 -1.06
C TYR A 594 10.26 25.42 -0.10
N VAL A 595 11.06 26.49 -0.05
CA VAL A 595 12.15 26.61 0.92
C VAL A 595 11.62 26.50 2.34
N PHE A 596 10.50 27.13 2.69
CA PHE A 596 9.90 26.98 4.03
C PHE A 596 9.61 25.51 4.38
N VAL A 597 9.01 24.76 3.45
CA VAL A 597 8.65 23.34 3.67
C VAL A 597 9.90 22.46 3.87
N PHE A 598 10.99 22.71 3.15
CA PHE A 598 12.19 21.86 3.20
C PHE A 598 13.31 22.37 4.14
N SER A 599 13.32 23.65 4.49
CA SER A 599 14.37 24.30 5.31
C SER A 599 14.46 23.77 6.74
N LEU A 600 13.43 23.05 7.19
CA LEU A 600 13.26 22.60 8.56
C LEU A 600 13.51 21.10 8.74
N TYR A 601 13.94 20.40 7.67
CA TYR A 601 14.23 18.97 7.71
C TYR A 601 15.51 18.67 8.54
N GLY A 602 15.40 17.79 9.54
CA GLY A 602 16.54 17.32 10.34
C GLY A 602 17.06 18.27 11.43
N ARG A 603 16.34 19.35 11.75
CA ARG A 603 16.73 20.30 12.82
C ARG A 603 15.86 20.14 14.07
N HIS A 604 16.49 20.08 15.24
CA HIS A 604 15.80 20.15 16.53
C HIS A 604 15.24 21.56 16.74
N MET A 605 13.94 21.67 17.05
CA MET A 605 13.25 22.95 17.22
C MET A 605 12.59 23.08 18.58
N SER A 606 12.35 24.32 18.98
CA SER A 606 11.45 24.59 20.10
C SER A 606 10.04 24.09 19.78
N VAL A 607 9.28 23.74 20.81
CA VAL A 607 7.89 23.27 20.69
C VAL A 607 7.02 24.29 19.96
N LEU A 608 7.24 25.59 20.20
CA LEU A 608 6.52 26.66 19.54
C LEU A 608 6.83 26.77 18.04
N ALA A 609 8.11 26.76 17.66
CA ALA A 609 8.51 26.82 16.25
C ALA A 609 7.95 25.63 15.46
N THR A 610 7.93 24.47 16.12
CA THR A 610 7.35 23.24 15.58
C THR A 610 5.85 23.35 15.36
N ALA A 611 5.11 23.87 16.35
CA ALA A 611 3.68 24.06 16.24
C ALA A 611 3.29 25.01 15.10
N VAL A 612 4.03 26.12 14.96
CA VAL A 612 3.85 27.06 13.84
C VAL A 612 4.13 26.39 12.50
N TYR A 613 5.20 25.60 12.42
CA TYR A 613 5.52 24.85 11.21
C TYR A 613 4.40 23.87 10.84
N VAL A 614 3.93 23.06 11.78
CA VAL A 614 2.87 22.06 11.58
C VAL A 614 1.56 22.69 11.13
N ALA A 615 1.25 23.88 11.65
CA ALA A 615 0.06 24.63 11.27
C ALA A 615 0.09 25.13 9.82
N LEU A 616 1.27 25.51 9.31
CA LEU A 616 1.40 26.23 8.04
C LEU A 616 1.94 25.39 6.87
N TYR A 617 2.73 24.33 7.12
CA TYR A 617 3.45 23.64 6.05
C TYR A 617 2.53 23.10 4.94
N LYS A 618 1.33 22.60 5.27
CA LYS A 618 0.38 22.08 4.27
C LYS A 618 -0.14 23.19 3.33
N ILE A 619 -0.30 24.40 3.85
CA ILE A 619 -0.76 25.56 3.09
C ILE A 619 0.37 26.06 2.19
N PHE A 620 1.57 26.22 2.76
CA PHE A 620 2.74 26.61 1.98
C PHE A 620 3.16 25.55 0.96
N TRP A 621 2.82 24.29 1.15
CA TRP A 621 2.93 23.30 0.08
C TRP A 621 1.88 23.49 -1.03
N ALA A 622 0.63 23.76 -0.66
CA ALA A 622 -0.49 23.89 -1.59
C ALA A 622 -0.36 25.11 -2.52
N ILE A 623 0.19 26.23 -2.02
CA ILE A 623 0.30 27.50 -2.79
C ILE A 623 1.16 27.35 -4.07
N PRO A 624 2.41 26.86 -4.02
CA PRO A 624 3.24 26.62 -5.22
C PRO A 624 2.51 25.80 -6.29
N VAL A 625 1.85 24.71 -5.87
CA VAL A 625 1.09 23.83 -6.77
C VAL A 625 -0.07 24.59 -7.42
N ALA A 626 -0.85 25.33 -6.64
CA ALA A 626 -1.96 26.14 -7.14
C ALA A 626 -1.49 27.16 -8.20
N LEU A 627 -0.36 27.83 -7.94
CA LEU A 627 0.23 28.79 -8.88
C LEU A 627 0.66 28.11 -10.19
N ILE A 628 1.28 26.92 -10.13
CA ILE A 628 1.64 26.15 -11.32
C ILE A 628 0.40 25.79 -12.16
N ILE A 629 -0.71 25.40 -11.52
CA ILE A 629 -1.97 25.10 -12.21
C ILE A 629 -2.54 26.34 -12.91
N ILE A 630 -2.54 27.50 -12.22
CA ILE A 630 -3.04 28.76 -12.79
C ILE A 630 -2.20 29.21 -13.99
N ILE A 631 -0.87 29.19 -13.85
CA ILE A 631 0.06 29.57 -14.93
C ILE A 631 -0.12 28.63 -16.13
N SER A 632 -0.22 27.32 -15.86
CA SER A 632 -0.42 26.31 -16.91
C SER A 632 -1.75 26.47 -17.66
N PHE A 633 -2.80 26.95 -16.99
CA PHE A 633 -4.10 27.20 -17.60
C PHE A 633 -4.11 28.43 -18.53
N ILE A 634 -3.36 29.47 -18.18
CA ILE A 634 -3.31 30.75 -18.93
C ILE A 634 -2.48 30.64 -20.22
N LYS A 635 -1.93 29.46 -20.53
CA LYS A 635 -1.14 29.15 -21.74
C LYS A 635 0.09 30.06 -21.93
N HIS A 636 0.70 30.53 -20.83
CA HIS A 636 2.08 31.02 -20.93
C HIS A 636 2.99 29.80 -21.11
N GLY A 637 3.58 29.69 -22.30
CA GLY A 637 4.29 28.50 -22.80
C GLY A 637 5.64 28.25 -22.14
N ASP A 638 5.67 27.99 -20.84
CA ASP A 638 6.86 27.51 -20.14
C ASP A 638 7.13 26.03 -20.48
N ILE A 639 8.41 25.65 -20.45
CA ILE A 639 8.90 24.29 -20.72
C ILE A 639 8.17 23.25 -19.84
N ILE A 640 7.93 23.59 -18.58
CA ILE A 640 7.25 22.72 -17.61
C ILE A 640 5.81 22.43 -18.05
N THR A 641 5.05 23.45 -18.45
CA THR A 641 3.67 23.27 -18.93
C THR A 641 3.65 22.45 -20.22
N ARG A 642 4.60 22.66 -21.14
CA ARG A 642 4.70 21.84 -22.36
C ARG A 642 4.92 20.36 -22.05
N SER A 643 5.82 20.04 -21.11
CA SER A 643 6.09 18.66 -20.70
C SER A 643 4.90 18.02 -19.98
N LEU A 644 4.19 18.76 -19.11
CA LEU A 644 3.04 18.25 -18.37
C LEU A 644 1.78 18.11 -19.23
N SER A 645 1.67 18.88 -20.30
CA SER A 645 0.53 18.86 -21.23
C SER A 645 0.68 17.85 -22.38
N LEU A 646 1.69 16.98 -22.36
CA LEU A 646 1.85 15.95 -23.39
C LEU A 646 0.65 14.99 -23.40
N LYS A 647 0.17 14.67 -24.60
CA LYS A 647 -0.98 13.76 -24.81
C LYS A 647 -0.74 12.35 -24.29
N ILE A 648 0.53 11.93 -24.18
CA ILE A 648 0.91 10.62 -23.65
C ILE A 648 0.49 10.41 -22.19
N TRP A 649 0.34 11.50 -21.42
CA TRP A 649 -0.09 11.41 -20.02
C TRP A 649 -1.59 11.15 -19.85
N VAL A 650 -2.40 11.37 -20.89
CA VAL A 650 -3.87 11.29 -20.78
C VAL A 650 -4.35 9.88 -20.40
N PRO A 651 -3.92 8.79 -21.07
CA PRO A 651 -4.35 7.44 -20.71
C PRO A 651 -3.90 7.07 -19.30
N PHE A 652 -2.63 7.31 -18.95
CA PHE A 652 -2.12 7.00 -17.61
C PHE A 652 -2.82 7.80 -16.51
N SER A 653 -3.14 9.06 -16.77
CA SER A 653 -3.89 9.89 -15.83
C SER A 653 -5.31 9.37 -15.57
N ARG A 654 -5.94 8.69 -16.54
CA ARG A 654 -7.27 8.08 -16.35
C ARG A 654 -7.18 6.82 -15.49
N LEU A 655 -6.09 6.08 -15.61
CA LEU A 655 -5.81 4.86 -14.85
C LEU A 655 -5.30 5.11 -13.41
N THR A 656 -4.98 6.36 -13.06
CA THR A 656 -4.39 6.72 -11.77
C THR A 656 -5.23 6.27 -10.57
N TYR A 657 -6.57 6.29 -10.66
CA TYR A 657 -7.44 5.84 -9.57
C TYR A 657 -7.31 4.35 -9.30
N CYS A 658 -7.41 3.51 -10.33
CA CYS A 658 -7.19 2.06 -10.20
C CYS A 658 -5.75 1.73 -9.78
N ALA A 659 -4.76 2.46 -10.29
CA ALA A 659 -3.36 2.29 -9.86
C ALA A 659 -3.20 2.62 -8.37
N TYR A 660 -3.87 3.66 -7.88
CA TYR A 660 -3.90 4.02 -6.47
C TYR A 660 -4.49 2.92 -5.59
N LEU A 661 -5.58 2.28 -6.01
CA LEU A 661 -6.18 1.20 -5.25
C LEU A 661 -5.30 -0.05 -5.17
N LEU A 662 -4.67 -0.43 -6.29
CA LEU A 662 -3.99 -1.72 -6.44
C LEU A 662 -2.52 -1.73 -5.99
N HIS A 663 -1.79 -0.63 -6.13
CA HIS A 663 -0.34 -0.67 -5.90
C HIS A 663 0.08 -1.19 -4.50
N PRO A 664 -0.61 -0.90 -3.39
CA PRO A 664 -0.20 -1.43 -2.08
C PRO A 664 -0.46 -2.93 -1.97
N VAL A 665 -1.53 -3.42 -2.62
CA VAL A 665 -1.81 -4.85 -2.72
C VAL A 665 -0.66 -5.53 -3.45
N ILE A 666 -0.30 -5.03 -4.63
CA ILE A 666 0.79 -5.59 -5.46
C ILE A 666 2.13 -5.58 -4.70
N ILE A 667 2.51 -4.44 -4.11
CA ILE A 667 3.77 -4.30 -3.37
C ILE A 667 3.80 -5.30 -2.21
N ARG A 668 2.74 -5.40 -1.40
CA ARG A 668 2.67 -6.32 -0.26
C ARG A 668 2.68 -7.78 -0.72
N SER A 669 1.92 -8.14 -1.75
CA SER A 669 1.90 -9.50 -2.27
C SER A 669 3.29 -9.95 -2.74
N ILE A 670 4.02 -9.07 -3.43
CA ILE A 670 5.37 -9.40 -3.91
C ILE A 670 6.33 -9.58 -2.72
N TYR A 671 6.31 -8.71 -1.70
CA TYR A 671 7.13 -8.92 -0.50
C TYR A 671 6.75 -10.20 0.27
N LEU A 672 5.46 -10.48 0.42
CA LEU A 672 4.98 -11.64 1.18
C LEU A 672 5.28 -12.98 0.48
N SER A 673 5.42 -12.95 -0.85
CA SER A 673 5.82 -14.12 -1.65
C SER A 673 7.32 -14.46 -1.56
N ARG A 674 8.16 -13.59 -0.97
CA ARG A 674 9.61 -13.80 -0.93
C ARG A 674 10.02 -14.84 0.10
N GLU A 675 11.09 -15.56 -0.23
CA GLU A 675 11.76 -16.46 0.71
C GLU A 675 12.79 -15.74 1.61
N THR A 676 13.26 -14.57 1.21
CA THR A 676 14.31 -13.83 1.93
C THR A 676 13.90 -12.39 2.20
N THR A 677 14.53 -11.82 3.23
CA THR A 677 14.42 -10.40 3.56
C THR A 677 15.00 -9.52 2.46
N VAL A 678 14.76 -8.21 2.62
CA VAL A 678 15.29 -7.17 1.74
C VAL A 678 16.29 -6.35 2.53
N HIS A 679 17.43 -6.05 1.93
CA HIS A 679 18.35 -5.07 2.50
C HIS A 679 17.97 -3.66 2.02
N PHE A 680 17.85 -2.69 2.92
CA PHE A 680 17.56 -1.32 2.52
C PHE A 680 18.77 -0.71 1.80
N GLU A 681 18.60 -0.51 0.49
CA GLU A 681 19.48 0.31 -0.34
C GLU A 681 18.66 1.26 -1.20
N PHE A 682 19.10 2.52 -1.31
CA PHE A 682 18.36 3.56 -2.02
C PHE A 682 18.15 3.23 -3.50
N LEU A 683 19.21 2.78 -4.18
CA LEU A 683 19.13 2.43 -5.61
C LEU A 683 18.23 1.21 -5.82
N PHE A 684 18.33 0.19 -4.95
CA PHE A 684 17.47 -0.98 -5.01
C PHE A 684 15.98 -0.61 -4.90
N ILE A 685 15.63 0.30 -3.98
CA ILE A 685 14.25 0.77 -3.80
C ILE A 685 13.75 1.56 -5.01
N MET A 686 14.62 2.34 -5.66
CA MET A 686 14.25 3.07 -6.88
C MET A 686 13.99 2.11 -8.05
N VAL A 687 14.88 1.13 -8.25
CA VAL A 687 14.74 0.14 -9.32
C VAL A 687 13.48 -0.71 -9.11
N THR A 688 13.27 -1.22 -7.89
CA THR A 688 12.06 -1.98 -7.56
C THR A 688 10.80 -1.12 -7.65
N GLY A 689 10.87 0.15 -7.23
CA GLY A 689 9.79 1.11 -7.36
C GLY A 689 9.34 1.33 -8.81
N VAL A 690 10.27 1.42 -9.76
CA VAL A 690 9.94 1.49 -11.20
C VAL A 690 9.24 0.21 -11.67
N GLY A 691 9.71 -0.97 -11.23
CA GLY A 691 9.03 -2.24 -11.50
C GLY A 691 7.59 -2.25 -10.99
N TYR A 692 7.36 -1.79 -9.76
CA TYR A 692 6.03 -1.69 -9.18
C TYR A 692 5.13 -0.69 -9.91
N ILE A 693 5.67 0.42 -10.45
CA ILE A 693 4.91 1.36 -11.29
C ILE A 693 4.38 0.62 -12.54
N VAL A 694 5.24 -0.10 -13.26
CA VAL A 694 4.86 -0.79 -14.50
C VAL A 694 3.77 -1.83 -14.23
N ILE A 695 3.97 -2.70 -13.22
CA ILE A 695 3.00 -3.75 -12.86
C ILE A 695 1.68 -3.11 -12.39
N SER A 696 1.74 -2.06 -11.57
CA SER A 696 0.53 -1.39 -11.07
C SER A 696 -0.29 -0.73 -12.17
N TYR A 697 0.35 -0.13 -13.19
CA TYR A 697 -0.36 0.47 -14.32
C TYR A 697 -0.91 -0.56 -15.30
N PHE A 698 -0.24 -1.71 -15.45
CA PHE A 698 -0.78 -2.83 -16.21
C PHE A 698 -2.03 -3.40 -15.54
N CYS A 699 -1.97 -3.70 -14.24
CA CYS A 699 -3.11 -4.19 -13.48
C CYS A 699 -4.23 -3.15 -13.37
N SER A 700 -3.91 -1.86 -13.29
CA SER A 700 -4.93 -0.80 -13.25
C SER A 700 -5.71 -0.66 -14.56
N TYR A 701 -5.07 -0.89 -15.70
CA TYR A 701 -5.76 -0.98 -17.00
C TYR A 701 -6.80 -2.10 -16.98
N ILE A 702 -6.42 -3.30 -16.52
CA ILE A 702 -7.34 -4.44 -16.39
C ILE A 702 -8.52 -4.09 -15.48
N LEU A 703 -8.25 -3.58 -14.28
CA LEU A 703 -9.31 -3.20 -13.33
C LEU A 703 -10.24 -2.10 -13.87
N SER A 704 -9.69 -1.11 -14.58
CA SER A 704 -10.47 0.00 -15.14
C SER A 704 -11.43 -0.45 -16.23
N VAL A 705 -10.97 -1.35 -17.11
CA VAL A 705 -11.81 -1.97 -18.16
C VAL A 705 -12.86 -2.90 -17.58
N MET A 706 -12.50 -3.68 -16.55
CA MET A 706 -13.42 -4.65 -15.93
C MET A 706 -14.53 -4.01 -15.11
N VAL A 707 -14.24 -2.91 -14.42
CA VAL A 707 -15.16 -2.35 -13.41
C VAL A 707 -15.31 -0.84 -13.49
N GLU A 708 -14.24 -0.06 -13.45
CA GLU A 708 -14.39 1.40 -13.31
C GLU A 708 -15.23 2.03 -14.44
N ILE A 709 -14.86 1.75 -15.70
CA ILE A 709 -15.51 2.35 -16.86
C ILE A 709 -16.91 1.77 -17.11
N PRO A 710 -17.15 0.45 -17.05
CA PRO A 710 -18.50 -0.10 -17.20
C PRO A 710 -19.53 0.56 -16.29
N TYR A 711 -19.20 0.78 -15.01
CA TYR A 711 -20.12 1.40 -14.07
C TYR A 711 -20.30 2.90 -14.33
N ILE A 712 -19.27 3.60 -14.84
CA ILE A 712 -19.40 4.99 -15.30
C ILE A 712 -20.35 5.08 -16.50
N LEU A 713 -20.20 4.20 -17.49
CA LEU A 713 -21.05 4.16 -18.70
C LEU A 713 -22.49 3.79 -18.35
N LEU A 714 -22.68 2.79 -17.49
CA LEU A 714 -23.98 2.35 -16.99
C LEU A 714 -24.70 3.47 -16.24
N MET A 715 -24.00 4.22 -15.39
CA MET A 715 -24.55 5.42 -14.74
C MET A 715 -24.98 6.48 -15.78
N ARG A 716 -24.15 6.77 -16.79
CA ARG A 716 -24.49 7.75 -17.85
C ARG A 716 -25.74 7.32 -18.61
N MET A 717 -25.82 6.04 -18.98
CA MET A 717 -26.97 5.44 -19.66
C MET A 717 -28.26 5.63 -18.85
N PHE A 718 -28.26 5.27 -17.56
CA PHE A 718 -29.44 5.39 -16.72
C PHE A 718 -29.91 6.85 -16.54
N ILE A 719 -28.97 7.79 -16.44
CA ILE A 719 -29.30 9.21 -16.36
C ILE A 719 -29.94 9.70 -17.67
N GLN A 720 -29.36 9.33 -18.83
CA GLN A 720 -29.89 9.72 -20.14
C GLN A 720 -31.28 9.12 -20.39
N TYR A 721 -31.48 7.84 -20.10
CA TYR A 721 -32.77 7.16 -20.23
C TYR A 721 -33.87 7.86 -19.41
N ARG A 722 -33.57 8.27 -18.17
CA ARG A 722 -34.52 9.00 -17.32
C ARG A 722 -34.86 10.38 -17.87
N ILE A 723 -33.90 11.07 -18.49
CA ILE A 723 -34.12 12.36 -19.13
C ILE A 723 -35.04 12.19 -20.35
N ILE A 724 -34.74 11.24 -21.23
CA ILE A 724 -35.53 10.96 -22.45
C ILE A 724 -36.98 10.59 -22.08
N ASN A 725 -37.18 9.70 -21.09
CA ASN A 725 -38.52 9.34 -20.65
C ASN A 725 -39.29 10.50 -20.01
N LYS A 726 -38.59 11.41 -19.31
CA LYS A 726 -39.23 12.61 -18.77
C LYS A 726 -39.75 13.51 -19.91
N TYR A 727 -38.98 13.70 -20.98
CA TYR A 727 -39.42 14.48 -22.14
C TYR A 727 -40.53 13.79 -22.94
N LYS A 728 -40.47 12.46 -23.14
CA LYS A 728 -41.56 11.70 -23.78
C LYS A 728 -42.89 11.82 -23.01
N ILE A 729 -42.87 11.85 -21.68
CA ILE A 729 -44.09 12.03 -20.86
C ILE A 729 -44.65 13.45 -20.98
N PHE A 730 -43.79 14.46 -21.22
CA PHE A 730 -44.23 15.83 -21.49
C PHE A 730 -44.84 15.97 -22.89
N ASP A 731 -44.28 15.32 -23.91
CA ASP A 731 -44.85 15.33 -25.26
C ASP A 731 -46.20 14.59 -25.34
N ILE A 732 -46.38 13.51 -24.58
CA ILE A 732 -47.67 12.77 -24.51
C ILE A 732 -48.75 13.54 -23.73
N LYS A 733 -48.38 14.56 -22.93
CA LYS A 733 -49.35 15.45 -22.25
C LYS A 733 -49.73 16.68 -23.07
N ILE A 734 -49.06 16.90 -24.21
CA ILE A 734 -49.29 18.04 -25.11
C ILE A 734 -49.94 17.58 -26.43
N SER A 735 -49.95 16.27 -26.72
CA SER A 735 -50.87 15.63 -27.67
C SER A 735 -52.19 15.28 -26.98
#